data_AF-A0AAW1ANM6-F1
#
_entry.id   AF-A0AAW1ANM6-F1
#
_cell.length_a   1.000
_cell.length_b   1.000
_cell.length_c   1.000
_cell.angle_alpha   90.00
_cell.angle_beta   90.00
_cell.angle_gamma   90.00
#
_symmetry.space_group_name_H-M   'P 1'
#
loop_
_entity.id
_entity.type
_entity.pdbx_description
1 polymer ?
#
loop_
_entity_poly.entity_id
_entity_poly.type
_entity_poly.pdbx_seq_one_letter_code
_entity_poly.pdbx_strand_id
1 'polypeptide(L)'
;MWRILSRITRVEAKKTCLRKESAREGLGRLILDHGQVRSSLQERPERFLSRSTHRRFIGLEKCQPGQEVKVAMLSPIMCSVGLRSAPAAAKREGRIPGSAFGWLQSVEVPSGRCGPVPASQASALNLNQQLLLPHFSKLPSQDQALSGSFKLLGDGLLLTAMKPDRFPCLLGCLLMAAASVGSNVVPRMTFQRGDPSREVGTFSQEGVLNYDTFLLSVDGATLYVGGRDAILALDIRSAPIRLKGKIPWSPRPEKKRECVFKKRSNETECFNFIRILVQLNETHLYTCGTYAFSPTCAYIDVENFTLVADARGQPLLQEGKGLCPFDPRHQNTALIVDGELYTGTMNNFQGNEPVISRTLGSRTVLKTDGFLSWLHDDAVFVASFNIPGPPDDEKVYFFFEETAKEFDFFEKLTVSRVARVCKNDIGGDKVLQKKWTTFLKAQLSCSQPGLFPHTVLQHVFALPQPSGGTLFYGVFASQWQTGSSGSSAVCAFSLDAIQKAFDGKYKELNKDCSRWMTYSGPAMEPRPGSCSVGPSSDKALTFMKDHFLMDEKVAPIHNQPLLVKEDVKYTRITVHQTQKACGAACTVLFLGTDGGSLHKAVVVGTEAHIVEEMQLLERPEAIQNLLLVPEKGTLYVGYSKGILEVLVANCSVYATCASCLLARDPYCAWDGHSCRAVWEDTSNRTGWLQDVEHGKAEAACQRHSGKGRAMPRSRNDSDGVSLKVLTRPFNSMVRLPCPQDSALANYSWTYPEGSFPSQEGLVVRDHTGLLVFVRSHTLGEYACWASENGYRHQVAWYDVRSDLPMDGVSSPKGSPEHQAVPVGELRSYWFQFVTVTVLLSMTLAVAMALGFFSYHDKLKAKTKVQGCSLPESSRTPVQEKAPLNSSQSPPGDRDYQAQEAAEGSKSCCVQVEGGSRDVDTENNRLNCPLMNGEEARVTAALEAI
;
A
#
# COMPACT_ATOMS: atom_id res chain seq x y z
N MET A 1 44.99 -11.76 20.22
CA MET A 1 43.92 -10.86 20.74
C MET A 1 44.43 -9.69 21.57
N TRP A 2 45.09 -9.85 22.72
CA TRP A 2 45.30 -8.74 23.69
C TRP A 2 45.93 -7.44 23.13
N ARG A 3 46.94 -7.52 22.23
CA ARG A 3 47.50 -6.33 21.56
C ARG A 3 46.51 -5.60 20.63
N ILE A 4 45.51 -6.28 20.08
CA ILE A 4 44.46 -5.68 19.23
C ILE A 4 43.44 -4.93 20.10
N LEU A 5 43.02 -5.54 21.23
CA LEU A 5 42.14 -4.89 22.22
C LEU A 5 42.75 -3.58 22.74
N SER A 6 44.07 -3.54 22.94
CA SER A 6 44.80 -2.31 23.35
C SER A 6 44.83 -1.18 22.31
N ARG A 7 44.50 -1.46 21.04
CA ARG A 7 44.35 -0.44 19.98
C ARG A 7 42.92 0.05 19.84
N ILE A 8 41.92 -0.82 20.01
CA ILE A 8 40.50 -0.44 19.91
C ILE A 8 40.11 0.52 21.05
N THR A 9 40.47 0.19 22.30
CA THR A 9 40.17 1.04 23.47
C THR A 9 40.86 2.42 23.43
N ARG A 10 41.89 2.60 22.60
CA ARG A 10 42.59 3.88 22.41
C ARG A 10 41.97 4.76 21.31
N VAL A 11 40.96 4.27 20.58
CA VAL A 11 40.22 5.04 19.55
C VAL A 11 38.95 5.68 20.13
N GLU A 12 38.19 4.96 20.96
CA GLU A 12 36.94 5.49 21.54
C GLU A 12 37.19 6.56 22.61
N ALA A 13 38.29 6.46 23.37
CA ALA A 13 38.72 7.48 24.34
C ALA A 13 39.04 8.85 23.71
N LYS A 14 39.03 8.99 22.38
CA LYS A 14 39.30 10.24 21.66
C LYS A 14 38.08 10.89 20.98
N LYS A 15 36.87 10.32 21.13
CA LYS A 15 35.62 10.91 20.61
C LYS A 15 34.76 11.65 21.65
N THR A 16 35.04 11.47 22.94
CA THR A 16 34.21 12.02 24.04
C THR A 16 34.77 13.30 24.68
N CYS A 17 35.75 13.96 24.03
CA CYS A 17 36.38 15.18 24.55
C CYS A 17 36.58 16.30 23.49
N LEU A 18 35.64 16.40 22.53
CA LEU A 18 35.54 17.53 21.60
C LEU A 18 34.06 17.93 21.40
N ARG A 19 33.40 18.34 22.49
CA ARG A 19 32.06 18.95 22.42
C ARG A 19 31.82 20.05 23.47
N LYS A 20 32.88 20.80 23.81
CA LYS A 20 32.79 21.96 24.70
C LYS A 20 33.92 22.99 24.53
N GLU A 21 34.35 23.26 23.29
CA GLU A 21 35.14 24.46 22.97
C GLU A 21 35.19 24.71 21.45
N SER A 22 34.56 25.81 21.02
CA SER A 22 34.95 26.67 19.88
C SER A 22 33.76 27.57 19.52
N ALA A 23 33.65 28.69 20.22
CA ALA A 23 32.66 29.73 19.96
C ALA A 23 33.28 31.12 20.13
N ARG A 24 34.46 31.34 19.51
CA ARG A 24 35.12 32.65 19.39
C ARG A 24 36.18 32.62 18.28
N GLU A 25 36.28 33.76 17.58
CA GLU A 25 37.41 34.26 16.77
C GLU A 25 37.89 33.41 15.55
N GLY A 26 38.46 33.98 14.49
CA GLY A 26 38.51 35.41 14.13
C GLY A 26 39.78 35.87 13.40
N LEU A 27 39.71 36.01 12.06
CA LEU A 27 40.69 36.67 11.16
C LEU A 27 42.09 36.02 10.96
N GLY A 28 42.69 36.30 9.77
CA GLY A 28 44.04 35.88 9.32
C GLY A 28 43.98 34.98 8.07
N ARG A 29 44.46 35.29 6.84
CA ARG A 29 45.74 35.86 6.31
C ARG A 29 46.95 34.91 6.53
N LEU A 30 47.84 34.61 5.56
CA LEU A 30 48.04 35.08 4.15
C LEU A 30 49.04 34.18 3.33
N ILE A 31 48.90 34.15 1.99
CA ILE A 31 49.89 33.91 0.88
C ILE A 31 50.65 32.55 0.72
N LEU A 32 50.63 32.01 -0.52
CA LEU A 32 51.74 31.47 -1.39
C LEU A 32 51.31 30.20 -2.19
N ASP A 33 51.60 29.99 -3.48
CA ASP A 33 51.87 30.90 -4.63
C ASP A 33 51.73 30.12 -5.98
N HIS A 34 51.91 30.81 -7.13
CA HIS A 34 51.76 30.36 -8.54
C HIS A 34 50.30 30.09 -8.99
N GLY A 35 49.83 30.45 -10.19
CA GLY A 35 50.42 31.13 -11.37
C GLY A 35 49.69 30.63 -12.64
N GLN A 36 49.49 31.36 -13.75
CA GLN A 36 49.95 32.68 -14.21
C GLN A 36 49.13 33.09 -15.49
N VAL A 37 49.14 34.36 -15.95
CA VAL A 37 48.79 34.82 -17.34
C VAL A 37 47.26 34.77 -17.74
N ARG A 38 46.59 35.76 -18.38
CA ARG A 38 46.92 37.10 -18.94
C ARG A 38 45.68 38.04 -19.01
N SER A 39 45.92 39.37 -19.05
CA SER A 39 45.22 40.49 -19.77
C SER A 39 43.73 40.39 -20.19
N SER A 40 42.90 41.46 -20.19
CA SER A 40 43.18 42.91 -20.35
C SER A 40 42.10 43.87 -19.77
N LEU A 41 42.44 45.17 -19.80
CA LEU A 41 41.68 46.44 -19.62
C LEU A 41 40.16 46.44 -20.02
N GLN A 42 39.31 47.40 -19.59
CA GLN A 42 39.58 48.82 -19.25
C GLN A 42 38.59 49.52 -18.26
N GLU A 43 39.04 50.69 -17.79
CA GLU A 43 38.39 51.86 -17.12
C GLU A 43 37.02 52.35 -17.70
N ARG A 44 36.18 53.23 -17.09
CA ARG A 44 36.09 53.93 -15.76
C ARG A 44 34.63 54.48 -15.54
N PRO A 45 34.30 55.20 -14.42
CA PRO A 45 32.92 55.53 -14.01
C PRO A 45 32.52 57.03 -14.20
N GLU A 46 31.87 57.65 -13.19
CA GLU A 46 31.42 59.06 -13.06
C GLU A 46 30.00 59.32 -13.63
N ARG A 47 29.13 60.25 -13.16
CA ARG A 47 29.09 61.27 -12.07
C ARG A 47 27.60 61.76 -11.90
N PHE A 48 27.10 62.63 -10.99
CA PHE A 48 27.59 63.46 -9.86
C PHE A 48 26.39 64.00 -9.01
N LEU A 49 26.64 64.62 -7.83
CA LEU A 49 25.86 65.74 -7.19
C LEU A 49 24.39 65.49 -6.70
N SER A 50 23.76 66.28 -5.79
CA SER A 50 24.25 67.21 -4.73
C SER A 50 23.13 67.85 -3.87
N ARG A 51 23.27 67.82 -2.52
CA ARG A 51 22.66 68.77 -1.53
C ARG A 51 21.10 68.77 -1.50
N SER A 52 20.37 69.43 -0.59
CA SER A 52 20.71 70.36 0.50
C SER A 52 19.85 70.13 1.78
N THR A 53 20.23 70.76 2.89
CA THR A 53 19.61 70.64 4.24
C THR A 53 18.53 71.69 4.52
N HIS A 54 17.51 71.42 5.35
CA HIS A 54 17.28 72.20 6.60
C HIS A 54 16.18 71.67 7.58
N ARG A 55 16.33 72.16 8.83
CA ARG A 55 15.50 72.21 10.06
C ARG A 55 13.95 72.37 9.93
N ARG A 56 13.09 72.33 10.98
CA ARG A 56 13.00 71.70 12.35
C ARG A 56 11.80 72.36 13.12
N PHE A 57 11.04 71.59 13.92
CA PHE A 57 10.25 71.99 15.14
C PHE A 57 8.87 72.72 15.14
N ILE A 58 7.97 72.14 16.00
CA ILE A 58 7.02 72.73 17.00
C ILE A 58 5.75 73.47 16.52
N GLY A 59 4.58 73.05 17.02
CA GLY A 59 3.25 73.67 16.90
C GLY A 59 2.24 73.02 17.88
N LEU A 60 1.13 73.69 18.27
CA LEU A 60 0.42 73.38 19.54
C LEU A 60 -1.05 73.87 19.68
N GLU A 61 -1.68 73.47 20.79
CA GLU A 61 -2.87 74.05 21.49
C GLU A 61 -4.32 73.82 20.97
N LYS A 62 -5.31 74.35 21.73
CA LYS A 62 -6.71 73.89 21.90
C LYS A 62 -7.73 75.01 21.65
N CYS A 63 -9.03 74.69 21.50
CA CYS A 63 -10.10 75.27 22.34
C CYS A 63 -11.48 74.54 22.27
N GLN A 64 -12.47 75.08 23.00
CA GLN A 64 -13.79 74.55 23.43
C GLN A 64 -14.95 75.47 22.89
N PRO A 65 -16.24 75.41 23.32
CA PRO A 65 -17.13 74.36 23.90
C PRO A 65 -18.57 74.31 23.26
N GLY A 66 -19.55 73.59 23.86
CA GLY A 66 -20.99 74.01 23.80
C GLY A 66 -22.13 72.96 23.87
N GLN A 67 -22.78 72.82 25.06
CA GLN A 67 -24.22 72.54 25.40
C GLN A 67 -25.15 71.56 24.60
N GLU A 68 -26.35 71.13 25.06
CA GLU A 68 -26.93 70.71 26.38
C GLU A 68 -28.41 70.20 26.17
N VAL A 69 -29.03 69.55 27.17
CA VAL A 69 -30.52 69.31 27.38
C VAL A 69 -31.20 68.15 26.58
N LYS A 70 -32.24 67.38 27.04
CA LYS A 70 -32.69 66.81 28.36
C LYS A 70 -34.01 65.97 28.19
N VAL A 71 -34.38 65.09 29.15
CA VAL A 71 -35.71 64.38 29.33
C VAL A 71 -35.97 63.24 28.30
N ALA A 72 -36.27 61.95 28.60
CA ALA A 72 -37.22 61.21 29.49
C ALA A 72 -38.67 61.10 28.90
N MET A 73 -39.56 60.13 29.20
CA MET A 73 -39.64 59.09 30.26
C MET A 73 -40.68 57.97 29.89
N LEU A 74 -40.77 56.90 30.71
CA LEU A 74 -41.96 56.03 30.99
C LEU A 74 -42.41 54.85 30.07
N SER A 75 -42.95 53.84 30.77
CA SER A 75 -43.84 52.72 30.38
C SER A 75 -45.09 52.78 31.32
N PRO A 76 -45.93 51.74 31.60
CA PRO A 76 -46.28 50.45 30.96
C PRO A 76 -47.84 50.26 30.80
N ILE A 77 -48.39 49.02 30.71
CA ILE A 77 -49.61 48.47 31.41
C ILE A 77 -50.48 47.40 30.64
N MET A 78 -50.67 46.22 31.28
CA MET A 78 -51.82 45.24 31.29
C MET A 78 -52.44 44.63 29.98
N CYS A 79 -52.58 43.29 29.79
CA CYS A 79 -53.61 42.30 30.25
C CYS A 79 -54.71 41.98 29.19
N SER A 80 -55.49 40.87 29.16
CA SER A 80 -55.42 39.48 29.70
C SER A 80 -56.64 38.64 29.22
N VAL A 81 -56.74 37.34 29.55
CA VAL A 81 -57.90 36.40 29.31
C VAL A 81 -58.07 35.91 27.84
N GLY A 82 -58.49 34.67 27.51
CA GLY A 82 -58.72 33.41 28.27
C GLY A 82 -59.72 32.44 27.58
N LEU A 83 -59.89 31.20 28.11
CA LEU A 83 -60.90 30.15 27.74
C LEU A 83 -60.71 29.44 26.36
N ARG A 84 -61.30 28.27 26.04
CA ARG A 84 -61.43 26.94 26.74
C ARG A 84 -61.95 25.85 25.75
N SER A 85 -61.83 24.56 26.12
CA SER A 85 -62.61 23.37 25.65
C SER A 85 -62.49 22.80 24.21
N ALA A 86 -62.81 21.49 24.10
CA ALA A 86 -62.98 20.64 22.91
C ALA A 86 -64.42 20.01 22.96
N PRO A 87 -64.84 18.86 22.34
CA PRO A 87 -64.23 17.93 21.37
C PRO A 87 -65.22 17.43 20.24
N ALA A 88 -64.94 16.27 19.62
CA ALA A 88 -65.88 15.35 18.89
C ALA A 88 -66.44 15.76 17.49
N ALA A 89 -67.00 14.89 16.62
CA ALA A 89 -66.75 13.46 16.31
C ALA A 89 -67.55 12.92 15.06
N ALA A 90 -67.01 11.89 14.39
CA ALA A 90 -67.69 10.80 13.63
C ALA A 90 -68.38 11.04 12.25
N LYS A 91 -68.62 9.90 11.53
CA LYS A 91 -69.45 9.65 10.31
C LYS A 91 -68.92 10.14 8.93
N ARG A 92 -69.18 9.47 7.79
CA ARG A 92 -69.55 8.06 7.46
C ARG A 92 -69.34 7.73 5.95
N GLU A 93 -69.49 6.45 5.60
CA GLU A 93 -69.50 5.76 4.26
C GLU A 93 -70.05 6.52 3.02
N GLY A 94 -69.59 6.19 1.78
CA GLY A 94 -70.31 6.69 0.56
C GLY A 94 -69.77 6.52 -0.89
N ARG A 95 -69.35 5.32 -1.33
CA ARG A 95 -69.37 4.76 -2.72
C ARG A 95 -69.67 5.66 -3.99
N ILE A 96 -68.67 5.75 -4.90
CA ILE A 96 -68.66 5.82 -6.41
C ILE A 96 -70.01 5.51 -7.13
N PRO A 97 -70.50 6.19 -8.23
CA PRO A 97 -69.81 6.19 -9.56
C PRO A 97 -70.15 7.27 -10.65
N GLY A 98 -69.37 7.26 -11.75
CA GLY A 98 -69.79 7.65 -13.12
C GLY A 98 -69.28 8.99 -13.70
N SER A 99 -69.21 9.20 -15.04
CA SER A 99 -69.37 8.26 -16.17
C SER A 99 -68.98 8.83 -17.57
N ALA A 100 -68.98 7.93 -18.58
CA ALA A 100 -68.96 8.12 -20.05
C ALA A 100 -67.64 8.64 -20.68
N PHE A 101 -67.28 8.40 -21.96
CA PHE A 101 -67.84 7.59 -23.09
C PHE A 101 -66.84 6.45 -23.47
N GLY A 102 -66.89 5.62 -24.53
CA GLY A 102 -67.63 5.54 -25.81
C GLY A 102 -66.72 5.91 -27.02
N TRP A 103 -66.72 5.26 -28.20
CA TRP A 103 -67.56 4.18 -28.78
C TRP A 103 -66.82 3.42 -29.94
N LEU A 104 -67.48 2.43 -30.57
CA LEU A 104 -67.07 1.59 -31.75
C LEU A 104 -66.07 0.44 -31.44
N GLN A 105 -66.35 -0.87 -31.57
CA GLN A 105 -66.89 -1.78 -32.64
C GLN A 105 -65.78 -2.42 -33.53
N SER A 106 -65.72 -3.73 -33.85
CA SER A 106 -66.54 -4.95 -33.56
C SER A 106 -65.64 -6.23 -33.66
N VAL A 107 -65.68 -7.23 -32.76
CA VAL A 107 -66.48 -8.51 -32.71
C VAL A 107 -66.20 -9.57 -33.80
N GLU A 108 -65.64 -10.75 -33.42
CA GLU A 108 -66.15 -12.14 -33.67
C GLU A 108 -65.29 -13.24 -32.96
N VAL A 109 -65.71 -14.53 -32.95
CA VAL A 109 -65.37 -15.57 -31.91
C VAL A 109 -65.34 -17.04 -32.49
N PRO A 110 -65.28 -18.16 -31.73
CA PRO A 110 -64.14 -18.96 -31.19
C PRO A 110 -63.88 -20.36 -31.85
N SER A 111 -63.13 -21.24 -31.12
CA SER A 111 -62.87 -22.71 -31.26
C SER A 111 -61.50 -23.11 -31.87
N GLY A 112 -60.92 -24.30 -31.65
CA GLY A 112 -61.32 -25.51 -30.87
C GLY A 112 -60.14 -26.50 -30.68
N ARG A 113 -60.36 -27.68 -30.06
CA ARG A 113 -59.34 -28.76 -29.88
C ARG A 113 -59.48 -29.87 -30.93
N CYS A 114 -58.38 -30.47 -31.38
CA CYS A 114 -58.27 -31.93 -31.66
C CYS A 114 -56.80 -32.40 -31.86
N GLY A 115 -56.55 -33.70 -31.68
CA GLY A 115 -55.29 -34.39 -32.09
C GLY A 115 -55.37 -34.95 -33.52
N PRO A 116 -54.36 -35.68 -34.03
CA PRO A 116 -54.07 -37.03 -33.52
C PRO A 116 -52.58 -37.49 -33.54
N VAL A 117 -52.37 -38.79 -33.32
CA VAL A 117 -51.10 -39.57 -33.26
C VAL A 117 -51.22 -40.73 -34.27
N PRO A 118 -50.20 -41.12 -35.08
CA PRO A 118 -49.40 -42.32 -34.74
C PRO A 118 -47.97 -42.51 -35.32
N ALA A 119 -47.14 -43.20 -34.51
CA ALA A 119 -46.24 -44.34 -34.82
C ALA A 119 -45.21 -44.36 -35.98
N SER A 120 -43.93 -44.47 -35.61
CA SER A 120 -43.02 -45.62 -35.91
C SER A 120 -41.76 -45.46 -35.01
N GLN A 121 -41.39 -46.42 -34.15
CA GLN A 121 -40.73 -47.73 -34.37
C GLN A 121 -39.27 -47.63 -34.88
N ALA A 122 -38.30 -48.44 -34.41
CA ALA A 122 -38.21 -49.30 -33.20
C ALA A 122 -36.77 -49.83 -33.01
N SER A 123 -36.54 -50.50 -31.86
CA SER A 123 -35.48 -51.49 -31.59
C SER A 123 -34.06 -50.98 -31.22
N ALA A 124 -33.29 -51.58 -30.29
CA ALA A 124 -33.49 -52.23 -28.96
C ALA A 124 -32.29 -53.16 -28.65
N LEU A 125 -32.19 -53.66 -27.39
CA LEU A 125 -31.12 -54.46 -26.74
C LEU A 125 -30.16 -53.57 -25.91
N ASN A 126 -30.19 -53.48 -24.57
CA ASN A 126 -30.69 -54.35 -23.45
C ASN A 126 -29.81 -55.58 -23.16
N LEU A 127 -29.13 -55.63 -21.99
CA LEU A 127 -29.41 -56.55 -20.87
C LEU A 127 -28.30 -56.54 -19.77
N ASN A 128 -28.67 -56.42 -18.47
CA ASN A 128 -27.99 -56.92 -17.24
C ASN A 128 -26.49 -56.55 -16.94
N GLN A 129 -25.95 -56.58 -15.71
CA GLN A 129 -26.41 -56.72 -14.31
C GLN A 129 -25.25 -56.17 -13.39
N GLN A 130 -25.29 -56.11 -12.04
CA GLN A 130 -26.21 -56.63 -11.02
C GLN A 130 -26.41 -55.61 -9.86
N LEU A 131 -26.45 -56.06 -8.59
CA LEU A 131 -26.64 -55.25 -7.37
C LEU A 131 -25.45 -55.35 -6.40
N LEU A 132 -25.24 -54.32 -5.56
CA LEU A 132 -25.50 -54.43 -4.12
C LEU A 132 -25.48 -53.05 -3.40
N LEU A 133 -26.50 -52.83 -2.55
CA LEU A 133 -26.61 -51.76 -1.55
C LEU A 133 -26.98 -52.40 -0.21
N PRO A 134 -26.72 -51.74 0.93
CA PRO A 134 -27.89 -51.34 1.74
C PRO A 134 -27.77 -49.98 2.47
N HIS A 135 -28.70 -49.08 2.12
CA HIS A 135 -29.69 -48.42 3.00
C HIS A 135 -29.39 -47.97 4.46
N PHE A 136 -29.98 -46.79 4.80
CA PHE A 136 -30.36 -46.27 6.13
C PHE A 136 -29.24 -45.77 7.08
N SER A 137 -29.45 -44.77 7.97
CA SER A 137 -30.61 -43.87 8.22
C SER A 137 -30.25 -42.56 8.97
N LYS A 138 -31.16 -41.59 8.88
CA LYS A 138 -31.39 -40.33 9.65
C LYS A 138 -30.71 -40.15 11.04
N LEU A 139 -30.15 -38.93 11.24
CA LEU A 139 -30.39 -37.92 12.32
C LEU A 139 -30.50 -38.36 13.80
N PRO A 140 -29.92 -37.59 14.76
CA PRO A 140 -30.47 -36.26 15.07
C PRO A 140 -29.44 -35.13 15.31
N SER A 141 -29.99 -33.93 15.52
CA SER A 141 -29.32 -32.65 15.82
C SER A 141 -29.60 -32.18 17.24
N GLN A 142 -28.64 -31.52 17.91
CA GLN A 142 -28.96 -30.35 18.75
C GLN A 142 -27.74 -29.48 19.08
N ASP A 143 -28.03 -28.23 19.42
CA ASP A 143 -27.10 -27.13 19.69
C ASP A 143 -26.55 -27.15 21.13
N GLN A 144 -25.42 -26.45 21.37
CA GLN A 144 -25.45 -25.17 22.10
C GLN A 144 -24.07 -24.48 22.15
N ALA A 145 -24.07 -23.20 22.52
CA ALA A 145 -22.91 -22.32 22.54
C ALA A 145 -22.10 -22.40 23.84
N LEU A 146 -20.82 -22.04 23.77
CA LEU A 146 -20.04 -21.61 24.93
C LEU A 146 -19.58 -20.15 24.76
N SER A 147 -20.33 -19.25 25.39
CA SER A 147 -19.81 -17.94 25.76
C SER A 147 -18.80 -18.13 26.90
N GLY A 148 -17.59 -17.58 26.75
CA GLY A 148 -16.46 -17.87 27.65
C GLY A 148 -15.65 -16.62 27.97
N SER A 149 -16.13 -15.78 28.88
CA SER A 149 -15.44 -14.56 29.33
C SER A 149 -14.14 -14.89 30.06
N PHE A 150 -12.99 -14.51 29.50
CA PHE A 150 -11.70 -14.58 30.19
C PHE A 150 -11.65 -13.59 31.37
N LYS A 151 -11.84 -14.10 32.59
CA LYS A 151 -11.43 -13.40 33.81
C LYS A 151 -9.94 -13.65 34.05
N LEU A 152 -9.16 -12.58 34.13
CA LEU A 152 -7.82 -12.61 34.71
C LEU A 152 -7.92 -12.72 36.23
N LEU A 153 -7.50 -13.87 36.75
CA LEU A 153 -6.98 -14.03 38.11
C LEU A 153 -5.57 -14.58 37.97
N GLY A 154 -4.61 -13.90 38.58
CA GLY A 154 -3.20 -14.30 38.54
C GLY A 154 -2.85 -15.20 39.71
N ASP A 155 -2.03 -16.21 39.45
CA ASP A 155 -1.15 -16.80 40.45
C ASP A 155 0.14 -17.32 39.80
N GLY A 156 1.20 -17.45 40.58
CA GLY A 156 2.57 -17.64 40.06
C GLY A 156 2.83 -19.03 39.46
N LEU A 157 3.27 -19.09 38.21
CA LEU A 157 3.65 -20.35 37.56
C LEU A 157 5.02 -20.84 38.04
N LEU A 158 5.01 -21.76 39.02
CA LEU A 158 6.23 -22.40 39.53
C LEU A 158 6.80 -23.39 38.50
N LEU A 159 7.97 -23.11 37.94
CA LEU A 159 8.66 -23.98 37.00
C LEU A 159 9.21 -25.24 37.69
N THR A 160 8.41 -26.31 37.72
CA THR A 160 8.89 -27.67 38.03
C THR A 160 9.43 -28.34 36.75
N ALA A 161 10.50 -29.13 36.89
CA ALA A 161 11.24 -29.64 35.74
C ALA A 161 10.46 -30.69 34.93
N MET A 162 10.30 -30.46 33.62
CA MET A 162 9.74 -31.46 32.71
C MET A 162 10.78 -32.53 32.32
N LYS A 163 10.30 -33.76 32.08
CA LYS A 163 11.13 -34.91 31.71
C LYS A 163 11.72 -34.79 30.29
N PRO A 164 12.84 -35.49 29.98
CA PRO A 164 13.55 -35.34 28.71
C PRO A 164 12.74 -35.68 27.44
N ASP A 165 11.77 -36.59 27.56
CA ASP A 165 11.17 -37.30 26.42
C ASP A 165 10.23 -36.46 25.52
N ARG A 166 10.12 -35.14 25.75
CA ARG A 166 9.30 -34.22 24.93
C ARG A 166 10.10 -33.26 24.04
N PHE A 167 11.43 -33.28 24.11
CA PHE A 167 12.28 -32.52 23.19
C PHE A 167 12.02 -32.82 21.69
N PRO A 168 11.80 -34.09 21.26
CA PRO A 168 11.54 -34.40 19.85
C PRO A 168 10.26 -33.75 19.32
N CYS A 169 9.19 -33.68 20.13
CA CYS A 169 7.94 -33.04 19.73
C CYS A 169 8.07 -31.51 19.65
N LEU A 170 8.82 -30.87 20.55
CA LEU A 170 9.05 -29.42 20.50
C LEU A 170 9.92 -29.03 19.31
N LEU A 171 10.98 -29.78 19.02
CA LEU A 171 11.80 -29.58 17.82
C LEU A 171 11.00 -29.88 16.55
N GLY A 172 10.15 -30.92 16.57
CA GLY A 172 9.21 -31.23 15.50
C GLY A 172 8.23 -30.09 15.23
N CYS A 173 7.59 -29.52 16.25
CA CYS A 173 6.70 -28.36 16.09
C CYS A 173 7.46 -27.11 15.60
N LEU A 174 8.70 -26.88 16.03
CA LEU A 174 9.54 -25.79 15.51
C LEU A 174 9.91 -25.99 14.02
N LEU A 175 10.22 -27.23 13.61
CA LEU A 175 10.50 -27.56 12.22
C LEU A 175 9.23 -27.52 11.35
N MET A 176 8.06 -27.90 11.88
CA MET A 176 6.78 -27.76 11.18
C MET A 176 6.33 -26.29 11.07
N ALA A 177 6.65 -25.44 12.06
CA ALA A 177 6.44 -24.00 11.96
C ALA A 177 7.42 -23.32 10.98
N ALA A 178 8.65 -23.84 10.86
CA ALA A 178 9.58 -23.43 9.81
C ALA A 178 9.13 -23.91 8.42
N ALA A 179 8.46 -25.07 8.33
CA ALA A 179 7.86 -25.58 7.10
C ALA A 179 6.57 -24.84 6.68
N SER A 180 6.05 -23.93 7.51
CA SER A 180 4.96 -23.00 7.16
C SER A 180 5.45 -21.58 6.84
N VAL A 181 6.76 -21.37 6.63
CA VAL A 181 7.24 -20.20 5.87
C VAL A 181 6.76 -20.38 4.43
N GLY A 182 5.85 -19.51 3.99
CA GLY A 182 5.29 -19.57 2.64
C GLY A 182 6.40 -19.47 1.59
N SER A 183 6.31 -20.26 0.52
CA SER A 183 7.29 -20.31 -0.56
C SER A 183 7.49 -18.91 -1.16
N ASN A 184 8.58 -18.24 -0.74
CA ASN A 184 8.77 -16.82 -1.04
C ASN A 184 8.91 -16.60 -2.55
N VAL A 185 7.98 -15.85 -3.13
CA VAL A 185 7.91 -15.71 -4.59
C VAL A 185 9.11 -14.87 -5.08
N VAL A 186 10.01 -15.53 -5.80
CA VAL A 186 11.14 -14.91 -6.48
C VAL A 186 10.80 -14.65 -7.96
N PRO A 187 11.32 -13.58 -8.58
CA PRO A 187 11.33 -13.44 -10.03
C PRO A 187 12.09 -14.60 -10.68
N ARG A 188 11.59 -15.11 -11.80
CA ARG A 188 12.31 -16.17 -12.54
C ARG A 188 13.63 -15.64 -13.12
N MET A 189 13.60 -14.47 -13.77
CA MET A 189 14.77 -13.74 -14.28
C MET A 189 14.96 -12.43 -13.52
N THR A 190 16.19 -11.92 -13.37
CA THR A 190 16.46 -10.57 -12.85
C THR A 190 17.46 -9.84 -13.75
N PHE A 191 17.04 -8.73 -14.36
CA PHE A 191 17.88 -7.89 -15.21
C PHE A 191 18.38 -6.67 -14.43
N GLN A 192 19.68 -6.40 -14.53
CA GLN A 192 20.31 -5.24 -13.91
C GLN A 192 20.19 -3.99 -14.79
N ARG A 193 20.34 -2.80 -14.19
CA ARG A 193 20.22 -1.54 -14.94
C ARG A 193 21.31 -1.43 -16.01
N GLY A 194 20.90 -1.27 -17.27
CA GLY A 194 21.83 -1.18 -18.40
C GLY A 194 22.23 -2.53 -19.01
N ASP A 195 21.55 -3.62 -18.65
CA ASP A 195 21.63 -4.89 -19.38
C ASP A 195 21.16 -4.69 -20.85
N PRO A 196 21.97 -5.01 -21.87
CA PRO A 196 21.58 -4.83 -23.28
C PRO A 196 20.38 -5.73 -23.69
N SER A 197 20.08 -6.77 -22.91
CA SER A 197 18.87 -7.59 -23.08
C SER A 197 17.59 -6.80 -22.77
N ARG A 198 17.70 -5.70 -22.01
CA ARG A 198 16.61 -4.84 -21.54
C ARG A 198 17.01 -3.37 -21.61
N GLU A 199 17.12 -2.89 -22.84
CA GLU A 199 17.20 -1.45 -23.12
C GLU A 199 15.99 -0.70 -22.54
N VAL A 200 16.25 0.49 -22.00
CA VAL A 200 15.26 1.35 -21.34
C VAL A 200 15.46 2.77 -21.86
N GLY A 201 14.49 3.28 -22.62
CA GLY A 201 14.48 4.68 -23.03
C GLY A 201 14.34 5.59 -21.81
N THR A 202 14.93 6.78 -21.85
CA THR A 202 14.89 7.73 -20.73
C THR A 202 14.58 9.13 -21.24
N PHE A 203 13.58 9.77 -20.65
CA PHE A 203 13.25 11.18 -20.87
C PHE A 203 13.39 11.97 -19.57
N SER A 204 13.99 13.15 -19.65
CA SER A 204 14.02 14.13 -18.56
C SER A 204 14.08 15.55 -19.14
N GLN A 205 13.57 16.52 -18.39
CA GLN A 205 13.54 17.93 -18.79
C GLN A 205 14.15 18.82 -17.72
N GLU A 206 15.11 19.66 -18.12
CA GLU A 206 15.77 20.61 -17.22
C GLU A 206 14.76 21.50 -16.48
N GLY A 207 15.03 21.68 -15.17
CA GLY A 207 14.20 22.42 -14.22
C GLY A 207 13.02 21.64 -13.63
N VAL A 208 12.66 20.47 -14.17
CA VAL A 208 11.48 19.68 -13.78
C VAL A 208 11.88 18.43 -13.01
N LEU A 209 11.15 18.12 -11.93
CA LEU A 209 11.31 16.93 -11.07
C LEU A 209 9.93 16.36 -10.73
N ASN A 210 9.88 15.21 -10.05
CA ASN A 210 8.67 14.55 -9.54
C ASN A 210 7.64 14.25 -10.64
N TYR A 211 7.97 13.34 -11.56
CA TYR A 211 7.12 12.97 -12.69
C TYR A 211 6.07 11.95 -12.23
N ASP A 212 5.18 12.40 -11.34
CA ASP A 212 4.27 11.53 -10.58
C ASP A 212 2.82 11.50 -11.12
N THR A 213 2.44 12.46 -11.97
CA THR A 213 1.07 12.63 -12.46
C THR A 213 1.02 12.49 -13.99
N PHE A 214 0.48 11.38 -14.50
CA PHE A 214 0.38 11.08 -15.95
C PHE A 214 -1.07 11.11 -16.46
N LEU A 215 -1.26 11.59 -17.69
CA LEU A 215 -2.51 11.50 -18.46
C LEU A 215 -2.17 11.21 -19.93
N LEU A 216 -2.73 10.14 -20.49
CA LEU A 216 -2.64 9.82 -21.92
C LEU A 216 -3.72 10.61 -22.70
N SER A 217 -3.38 11.17 -23.86
CA SER A 217 -4.35 11.78 -24.77
C SER A 217 -5.27 10.73 -25.42
N VAL A 218 -6.47 11.16 -25.84
CA VAL A 218 -7.50 10.29 -26.43
C VAL A 218 -7.01 9.57 -27.71
N ASP A 219 -6.08 10.18 -28.45
CA ASP A 219 -5.44 9.61 -29.66
C ASP A 219 -4.23 8.69 -29.38
N GLY A 220 -3.88 8.46 -28.10
CA GLY A 220 -2.72 7.67 -27.69
C GLY A 220 -1.35 8.23 -28.12
N ALA A 221 -1.30 9.43 -28.72
CA ALA A 221 -0.10 10.00 -29.31
C ALA A 221 0.69 10.95 -28.39
N THR A 222 0.07 11.41 -27.31
CA THR A 222 0.62 12.41 -26.39
C THR A 222 0.52 11.94 -24.95
N LEU A 223 1.64 11.95 -24.23
CA LEU A 223 1.66 11.76 -22.78
C LEU A 223 1.76 13.15 -22.13
N TYR A 224 0.70 13.56 -21.43
CA TYR A 224 0.72 14.75 -20.58
C TYR A 224 1.24 14.39 -19.19
N VAL A 225 2.13 15.21 -18.66
CA VAL A 225 2.84 14.90 -17.41
C VAL A 225 2.91 16.13 -16.51
N GLY A 226 2.27 16.03 -15.35
CA GLY A 226 2.46 16.96 -14.25
C GLY A 226 3.70 16.62 -13.43
N GLY A 227 4.44 17.64 -13.00
CA GLY A 227 5.52 17.48 -12.04
C GLY A 227 5.72 18.72 -11.17
N ARG A 228 6.94 18.95 -10.69
CA ARG A 228 7.26 20.11 -9.84
C ARG A 228 7.48 21.37 -10.69
N ASP A 229 6.70 22.42 -10.40
CA ASP A 229 6.68 23.75 -11.04
C ASP A 229 6.40 23.73 -12.57
N ALA A 230 5.99 22.60 -13.17
CA ALA A 230 5.69 22.50 -14.61
C ALA A 230 4.70 21.37 -14.99
N ILE A 231 4.11 21.52 -16.19
CA ILE A 231 3.37 20.48 -16.92
C ILE A 231 4.01 20.31 -18.31
N LEU A 232 4.14 19.08 -18.79
CA LEU A 232 4.74 18.74 -20.09
C LEU A 232 3.73 18.03 -21.00
N ALA A 233 3.84 18.26 -22.31
CA ALA A 233 3.22 17.44 -23.35
C ALA A 233 4.33 16.72 -24.13
N LEU A 234 4.26 15.39 -24.21
CA LEU A 234 5.32 14.56 -24.77
C LEU A 234 4.78 13.74 -25.96
N ASP A 235 5.48 13.77 -27.09
CA ASP A 235 5.24 12.87 -28.21
C ASP A 235 5.75 11.47 -27.87
N ILE A 236 4.84 10.50 -27.94
CA ILE A 236 5.09 9.09 -27.67
C ILE A 236 4.69 8.20 -28.85
N ARG A 237 4.64 8.75 -30.07
CA ARG A 237 4.33 7.97 -31.30
C ARG A 237 5.46 7.06 -31.75
N SER A 238 6.71 7.41 -31.41
CA SER A 238 7.92 6.64 -31.72
C SER A 238 8.99 6.95 -30.69
N ALA A 239 9.73 5.94 -30.23
CA ALA A 239 10.93 6.15 -29.42
C ALA A 239 11.98 6.99 -30.18
N PRO A 240 12.85 7.75 -29.49
CA PRO A 240 12.71 8.15 -28.09
C PRO A 240 11.63 9.24 -27.93
N ILE A 241 11.00 9.28 -26.74
CA ILE A 241 10.06 10.33 -26.30
C ILE A 241 10.59 11.74 -26.63
N ARG A 242 9.72 12.62 -27.16
CA ARG A 242 10.08 14.01 -27.54
C ARG A 242 9.19 15.04 -26.84
N LEU A 243 9.74 16.19 -26.45
CA LEU A 243 8.94 17.29 -25.91
C LEU A 243 8.12 17.96 -27.04
N LYS A 244 6.79 18.03 -26.90
CA LYS A 244 5.92 18.90 -27.73
C LYS A 244 5.79 20.30 -27.12
N GLY A 245 5.59 20.38 -25.80
CA GLY A 245 5.35 21.65 -25.10
C GLY A 245 5.58 21.56 -23.59
N LYS A 246 5.82 22.72 -22.96
CA LYS A 246 6.08 22.85 -21.52
C LYS A 246 5.37 24.10 -20.98
N ILE A 247 4.47 23.91 -20.02
CA ILE A 247 3.84 24.99 -19.24
C ILE A 247 4.63 25.15 -17.93
N PRO A 248 5.41 26.22 -17.75
CA PRO A 248 5.97 26.57 -16.44
C PRO A 248 4.87 27.15 -15.55
N TRP A 249 4.67 26.58 -14.36
CA TRP A 249 3.59 26.97 -13.44
C TRP A 249 4.07 27.02 -11.98
N SER A 250 5.18 27.72 -11.74
CA SER A 250 5.69 28.03 -10.41
C SER A 250 4.71 28.86 -9.56
N PRO A 251 4.72 28.69 -8.23
CA PRO A 251 4.07 29.60 -7.30
C PRO A 251 4.64 31.02 -7.39
N ARG A 252 3.78 32.04 -7.40
CA ARG A 252 4.18 33.46 -7.32
C ARG A 252 5.08 33.71 -6.10
N PRO A 253 6.05 34.65 -6.15
CA PRO A 253 6.97 34.93 -5.04
C PRO A 253 6.26 35.18 -3.70
N GLU A 254 5.07 35.79 -3.74
CA GLU A 254 4.20 36.07 -2.60
C GLU A 254 3.78 34.77 -1.91
N LYS A 255 3.34 33.78 -2.68
CA LYS A 255 2.95 32.45 -2.16
C LYS A 255 4.14 31.65 -1.66
N LYS A 256 5.32 31.75 -2.28
CA LYS A 256 6.53 31.15 -1.70
C LYS A 256 6.90 31.80 -0.36
N ARG A 257 6.78 33.13 -0.22
CA ARG A 257 6.99 33.83 1.08
C ARG A 257 5.94 33.45 2.13
N GLU A 258 4.65 33.36 1.78
CA GLU A 258 3.60 32.86 2.67
C GLU A 258 3.86 31.42 3.15
N CYS A 259 4.30 30.54 2.25
CA CYS A 259 4.62 29.14 2.55
C CYS A 259 5.79 29.02 3.54
N VAL A 260 6.89 29.74 3.31
CA VAL A 260 8.04 29.78 4.23
C VAL A 260 7.68 30.41 5.58
N PHE A 261 6.84 31.45 5.60
CA PHE A 261 6.33 32.03 6.85
C PHE A 261 5.49 31.03 7.66
N LYS A 262 4.75 30.14 7.00
CA LYS A 262 4.07 28.97 7.61
C LYS A 262 5.02 27.82 8.00
N LYS A 263 6.34 28.09 8.08
CA LYS A 263 7.42 27.17 8.48
C LYS A 263 7.59 25.94 7.58
N ARG A 264 7.24 26.06 6.29
CA ARG A 264 7.49 25.03 5.27
C ARG A 264 8.82 25.25 4.55
N SER A 265 9.42 24.16 4.07
CA SER A 265 10.73 24.15 3.40
C SER A 265 10.71 24.86 2.05
N ASN A 266 11.56 25.87 1.89
CA ASN A 266 11.76 26.54 0.59
C ASN A 266 12.48 25.65 -0.45
N GLU A 267 13.12 24.57 0.00
CA GLU A 267 13.96 23.69 -0.84
C GLU A 267 13.20 22.45 -1.33
N THR A 268 12.17 22.02 -0.59
CA THR A 268 11.42 20.78 -0.86
C THR A 268 9.90 20.92 -0.85
N GLU A 269 9.31 21.89 -0.15
CA GLU A 269 7.86 21.98 0.07
C GLU A 269 7.18 23.15 -0.68
N CYS A 270 7.81 24.33 -0.75
CA CYS A 270 7.22 25.56 -1.30
C CYS A 270 7.26 25.68 -2.84
N PHE A 271 6.86 24.60 -3.51
CA PHE A 271 6.72 24.48 -4.96
C PHE A 271 5.28 24.15 -5.33
N ASN A 272 4.93 24.26 -6.62
CA ASN A 272 3.70 23.73 -7.15
C ASN A 272 3.95 22.28 -7.60
N PHE A 273 3.45 21.31 -6.84
CA PHE A 273 3.43 19.92 -7.28
C PHE A 273 2.08 19.67 -7.93
N ILE A 274 2.07 19.32 -9.21
CA ILE A 274 0.84 18.97 -9.92
C ILE A 274 0.27 17.68 -9.32
N ARG A 275 -1.04 17.67 -9.09
CA ARG A 275 -1.75 16.61 -8.35
C ARG A 275 -3.06 16.21 -9.03
N ILE A 276 -3.56 17.04 -9.95
CA ILE A 276 -4.66 16.71 -10.86
C ILE A 276 -4.24 17.12 -12.27
N LEU A 277 -4.45 16.22 -13.22
CA LEU A 277 -4.31 16.47 -14.66
C LEU A 277 -5.30 15.53 -15.36
N VAL A 278 -6.44 16.06 -15.80
CA VAL A 278 -7.57 15.28 -16.34
C VAL A 278 -8.10 15.92 -17.61
N GLN A 279 -8.55 15.11 -18.57
CA GLN A 279 -9.27 15.59 -19.74
C GLN A 279 -10.63 16.15 -19.29
N LEU A 280 -10.96 17.38 -19.68
CA LEU A 280 -12.25 18.01 -19.36
C LEU A 280 -13.25 17.88 -20.51
N ASN A 281 -12.77 18.14 -21.73
CA ASN A 281 -13.47 17.96 -23.00
C ASN A 281 -12.41 17.79 -24.10
N GLU A 282 -12.79 17.77 -25.38
CA GLU A 282 -11.85 17.55 -26.50
C GLU A 282 -10.75 18.62 -26.61
N THR A 283 -11.04 19.87 -26.27
CA THR A 283 -10.12 21.01 -26.45
C THR A 283 -9.38 21.44 -25.18
N HIS A 284 -9.81 20.97 -23.99
CA HIS A 284 -9.29 21.43 -22.70
C HIS A 284 -8.95 20.30 -21.73
N LEU A 285 -7.86 20.49 -20.99
CA LEU A 285 -7.56 19.76 -19.75
C LEU A 285 -7.92 20.62 -18.53
N TYR A 286 -8.23 19.97 -17.41
CA TYR A 286 -8.27 20.60 -16.09
C TYR A 286 -7.08 20.13 -15.25
N THR A 287 -6.45 21.06 -14.54
CA THR A 287 -5.29 20.76 -13.70
C THR A 287 -5.33 21.48 -12.36
N CYS A 288 -4.77 20.86 -11.33
CA CYS A 288 -4.52 21.48 -10.04
C CYS A 288 -3.17 21.05 -9.48
N GLY A 289 -2.57 21.92 -8.67
CA GLY A 289 -1.37 21.59 -7.90
C GLY A 289 -1.31 22.31 -6.55
N THR A 290 -0.40 21.85 -5.69
CA THR A 290 -0.26 22.30 -4.29
C THR A 290 0.05 23.78 -4.14
N TYR A 291 0.63 24.38 -5.19
CA TYR A 291 0.96 25.80 -5.35
C TYR A 291 1.57 26.46 -4.09
N ALA A 292 2.58 25.79 -3.49
CA ALA A 292 3.21 26.16 -2.22
C ALA A 292 2.22 26.28 -1.05
N PHE A 293 1.51 25.20 -0.72
CA PHE A 293 0.50 25.13 0.35
C PHE A 293 -0.60 26.20 0.20
N SER A 294 -1.02 26.43 -1.05
CA SER A 294 -2.10 27.33 -1.44
C SER A 294 -2.81 26.75 -2.68
N PRO A 295 -3.41 25.55 -2.60
CA PRO A 295 -3.83 24.75 -3.76
C PRO A 295 -4.58 25.58 -4.81
N THR A 296 -4.14 25.46 -6.05
CA THR A 296 -4.60 26.30 -7.16
C THR A 296 -4.88 25.42 -8.37
N CYS A 297 -5.97 25.71 -9.08
CA CYS A 297 -6.39 25.01 -10.30
C CYS A 297 -6.42 25.94 -11.50
N ALA A 298 -6.37 25.37 -12.71
CA ALA A 298 -6.43 26.09 -13.98
C ALA A 298 -6.94 25.17 -15.11
N TYR A 299 -7.35 25.78 -16.22
CA TYR A 299 -7.62 25.08 -17.48
C TYR A 299 -6.40 25.19 -18.40
N ILE A 300 -6.15 24.14 -19.18
CA ILE A 300 -5.14 24.11 -20.25
C ILE A 300 -5.86 24.02 -21.59
N ASP A 301 -5.55 24.94 -22.50
CA ASP A 301 -5.90 24.80 -23.92
C ASP A 301 -4.99 23.74 -24.57
N VAL A 302 -5.58 22.72 -25.20
CA VAL A 302 -4.85 21.56 -25.74
C VAL A 302 -4.10 21.89 -27.03
N GLU A 303 -4.65 22.76 -27.89
CA GLU A 303 -4.09 23.08 -29.20
C GLU A 303 -2.76 23.87 -29.08
N ASN A 304 -2.76 24.91 -28.26
CA ASN A 304 -1.60 25.78 -28.03
C ASN A 304 -0.73 25.29 -26.86
N PHE A 305 -1.23 24.34 -26.05
CA PHE A 305 -0.63 23.85 -24.80
C PHE A 305 -0.26 24.99 -23.83
N THR A 306 -1.24 25.84 -23.51
CA THR A 306 -1.09 27.00 -22.61
C THR A 306 -2.17 27.03 -21.53
N LEU A 307 -1.90 27.72 -20.41
CA LEU A 307 -2.94 28.02 -19.43
C LEU A 307 -3.93 29.04 -20.02
N VAL A 308 -5.23 28.76 -19.92
CA VAL A 308 -6.28 29.68 -20.39
C VAL A 308 -6.20 31.00 -19.60
N ALA A 309 -6.30 32.13 -20.30
CA ALA A 309 -6.08 33.47 -19.76
C ALA A 309 -7.33 34.35 -19.79
N ASP A 310 -7.34 35.41 -18.96
CA ASP A 310 -8.34 36.47 -18.98
C ASP A 310 -8.13 37.43 -20.16
N ALA A 311 -9.05 38.39 -20.34
CA ALA A 311 -8.96 39.42 -21.39
C ALA A 311 -7.75 40.37 -21.28
N ARG A 312 -6.88 40.20 -20.27
CA ARG A 312 -5.61 40.93 -20.07
C ARG A 312 -4.40 40.00 -20.18
N GLY A 313 -4.58 38.78 -20.67
CA GLY A 313 -3.52 37.78 -20.84
C GLY A 313 -2.99 37.19 -19.53
N GLN A 314 -3.73 37.30 -18.41
CA GLN A 314 -3.34 36.70 -17.14
C GLN A 314 -4.00 35.32 -16.97
N PRO A 315 -3.26 34.25 -16.58
CA PRO A 315 -3.85 32.92 -16.39
C PRO A 315 -5.04 32.92 -15.43
N LEU A 316 -6.13 32.25 -15.82
CA LEU A 316 -7.34 32.07 -15.03
C LEU A 316 -7.12 31.00 -13.95
N LEU A 317 -6.64 31.46 -12.79
CA LEU A 317 -6.37 30.63 -11.62
C LEU A 317 -7.60 30.56 -10.69
N GLN A 318 -7.98 29.35 -10.30
CA GLN A 318 -9.08 29.05 -9.36
C GLN A 318 -8.54 28.56 -8.00
N GLU A 319 -9.27 28.77 -6.91
CA GLU A 319 -8.94 28.17 -5.60
C GLU A 319 -9.17 26.65 -5.65
N GLY A 320 -8.12 25.87 -5.42
CA GLY A 320 -8.14 24.41 -5.45
C GLY A 320 -8.41 23.75 -4.09
N LYS A 321 -8.86 24.50 -3.08
CA LYS A 321 -9.11 23.99 -1.73
C LYS A 321 -10.20 22.92 -1.73
N GLY A 322 -9.89 21.72 -1.22
CA GLY A 322 -10.81 20.58 -1.26
C GLY A 322 -10.89 19.87 -2.63
N LEU A 323 -10.17 20.37 -3.63
CA LEU A 323 -9.94 19.68 -4.90
C LEU A 323 -8.55 19.04 -4.92
N CYS A 324 -7.54 19.78 -4.45
CA CYS A 324 -6.12 19.43 -4.49
C CYS A 324 -5.48 19.57 -3.09
N PRO A 325 -4.53 18.70 -2.70
CA PRO A 325 -3.94 18.73 -1.36
C PRO A 325 -3.01 19.94 -1.16
N PHE A 326 -2.89 20.39 0.08
CA PHE A 326 -1.96 21.45 0.49
C PHE A 326 -0.50 20.97 0.56
N ASP A 327 -0.28 19.80 1.17
CA ASP A 327 1.02 19.20 1.36
C ASP A 327 1.33 18.23 0.20
N PRO A 328 2.50 18.31 -0.46
CA PRO A 328 2.83 17.45 -1.60
C PRO A 328 2.98 15.96 -1.26
N ARG A 329 3.02 15.62 0.05
CA ARG A 329 3.08 14.25 0.56
C ARG A 329 1.71 13.60 0.74
N HIS A 330 0.62 14.37 0.77
CA HIS A 330 -0.73 13.79 0.82
C HIS A 330 -1.13 13.30 -0.57
N GLN A 331 -1.61 12.06 -0.64
CA GLN A 331 -2.20 11.53 -1.87
C GLN A 331 -3.61 12.10 -2.08
N ASN A 332 -4.05 12.09 -3.33
CA ASN A 332 -5.38 12.51 -3.76
C ASN A 332 -5.82 11.69 -4.95
N THR A 333 -7.11 11.69 -5.21
CA THR A 333 -7.68 11.11 -6.43
C THR A 333 -8.68 12.07 -7.05
N ALA A 334 -8.80 12.07 -8.38
CA ALA A 334 -9.74 12.91 -9.11
C ALA A 334 -10.12 12.30 -10.46
N LEU A 335 -11.36 12.54 -10.89
CA LEU A 335 -11.82 12.26 -12.26
C LEU A 335 -12.93 13.25 -12.68
N ILE A 336 -13.07 13.45 -14.00
CA ILE A 336 -14.23 14.11 -14.60
C ILE A 336 -15.26 13.04 -14.94
N VAL A 337 -16.54 13.30 -14.62
CA VAL A 337 -17.69 12.50 -15.05
C VAL A 337 -18.81 13.46 -15.45
N ASP A 338 -19.31 13.35 -16.68
CA ASP A 338 -20.38 14.21 -17.22
C ASP A 338 -20.10 15.72 -17.10
N GLY A 339 -18.82 16.12 -17.12
CA GLY A 339 -18.37 17.50 -16.89
C GLY A 339 -18.22 17.91 -15.43
N GLU A 340 -18.66 17.09 -14.47
CA GLU A 340 -18.47 17.32 -13.04
C GLU A 340 -17.14 16.71 -12.54
N LEU A 341 -16.38 17.44 -11.74
CA LEU A 341 -15.13 16.97 -11.12
C LEU A 341 -15.41 16.30 -9.79
N TYR A 342 -15.14 15.00 -9.71
CA TYR A 342 -15.16 14.20 -8.49
C TYR A 342 -13.76 14.17 -7.88
N THR A 343 -13.60 14.51 -6.60
CA THR A 343 -12.30 14.54 -5.89
C THR A 343 -12.33 13.77 -4.57
N GLY A 344 -11.18 13.21 -4.19
CA GLY A 344 -10.88 12.75 -2.83
C GLY A 344 -9.53 13.33 -2.39
N THR A 345 -9.51 14.18 -1.35
CA THR A 345 -8.28 14.89 -0.90
C THR A 345 -8.39 15.46 0.53
N MET A 346 -7.37 16.19 0.98
CA MET A 346 -7.38 16.96 2.23
C MET A 346 -7.85 18.41 1.99
N ASN A 347 -8.87 18.84 2.74
CA ASN A 347 -9.53 20.15 2.65
C ASN A 347 -8.76 21.29 3.35
N ASN A 348 -7.79 20.98 4.23
CA ASN A 348 -7.09 21.97 5.06
C ASN A 348 -5.55 21.87 4.99
N PHE A 349 -4.88 22.89 5.53
CA PHE A 349 -3.42 23.02 5.56
C PHE A 349 -2.75 22.02 6.53
N GLN A 350 -3.50 21.59 7.55
CA GLN A 350 -3.05 20.69 8.60
C GLN A 350 -2.94 19.23 8.12
N GLY A 351 -3.76 18.82 7.15
CA GLY A 351 -3.80 17.44 6.67
C GLY A 351 -4.70 16.51 7.49
N ASN A 352 -5.75 17.04 8.13
CA ASN A 352 -6.65 16.26 8.99
C ASN A 352 -8.16 16.47 8.71
N GLU A 353 -8.50 17.11 7.59
CA GLU A 353 -9.88 17.22 7.09
C GLU A 353 -10.01 16.51 5.74
N PRO A 354 -10.16 15.17 5.68
CA PRO A 354 -10.38 14.47 4.42
C PRO A 354 -11.78 14.77 3.85
N VAL A 355 -11.86 14.93 2.54
CA VAL A 355 -13.11 15.26 1.83
C VAL A 355 -13.22 14.44 0.54
N ILE A 356 -14.43 13.90 0.30
CA ILE A 356 -14.87 13.47 -1.03
C ILE A 356 -15.91 14.47 -1.53
N SER A 357 -15.72 15.04 -2.72
CA SER A 357 -16.59 16.11 -3.25
C SER A 357 -16.90 15.98 -4.75
N ARG A 358 -17.95 16.68 -5.20
CA ARG A 358 -18.28 16.90 -6.62
C ARG A 358 -18.45 18.40 -6.89
N THR A 359 -17.75 18.89 -7.92
CA THR A 359 -17.64 20.31 -8.27
C THR A 359 -17.60 20.51 -9.80
N LEU A 360 -17.36 21.75 -10.27
CA LEU A 360 -17.35 22.21 -11.67
C LEU A 360 -18.65 22.07 -12.47
N GLY A 361 -19.57 21.19 -12.08
CA GLY A 361 -20.91 21.09 -12.65
C GLY A 361 -21.81 22.28 -12.35
N SER A 362 -22.92 22.37 -13.09
CA SER A 362 -24.02 23.33 -12.84
C SER A 362 -24.92 22.95 -11.65
N ARG A 363 -24.74 21.73 -11.10
CA ARG A 363 -25.51 21.19 -9.97
C ARG A 363 -25.00 21.73 -8.63
N THR A 364 -25.77 21.47 -7.57
CA THR A 364 -25.31 21.69 -6.19
C THR A 364 -24.00 20.95 -5.92
N VAL A 365 -22.97 21.69 -5.47
CA VAL A 365 -21.72 21.12 -4.95
C VAL A 365 -22.02 20.24 -3.74
N LEU A 366 -21.64 18.97 -3.82
CA LEU A 366 -21.77 18.00 -2.73
C LEU A 366 -20.42 17.65 -2.16
N LYS A 367 -20.38 17.41 -0.84
CA LYS A 367 -19.20 16.89 -0.15
C LYS A 367 -19.55 16.05 1.07
N THR A 368 -18.60 15.25 1.55
CA THR A 368 -18.70 14.57 2.85
C THR A 368 -18.80 15.58 4.00
N ASP A 369 -19.28 15.12 5.15
CA ASP A 369 -19.36 15.93 6.36
C ASP A 369 -18.28 15.54 7.38
N GLY A 370 -17.45 16.52 7.76
CA GLY A 370 -16.38 16.33 8.75
C GLY A 370 -16.88 16.18 10.18
N PHE A 371 -17.99 16.84 10.56
CA PHE A 371 -18.59 16.69 11.88
C PHE A 371 -19.23 15.30 12.05
N LEU A 372 -19.74 14.70 10.97
CA LEU A 372 -20.28 13.33 10.99
C LEU A 372 -19.20 12.23 10.94
N SER A 373 -17.90 12.56 10.85
CA SER A 373 -16.81 11.57 10.88
C SER A 373 -16.92 10.44 9.84
N TRP A 374 -17.53 10.71 8.67
CA TRP A 374 -17.73 9.74 7.59
C TRP A 374 -16.42 9.16 7.02
N LEU A 375 -15.34 9.91 7.18
CA LEU A 375 -13.95 9.54 6.91
C LEU A 375 -13.18 9.79 8.22
N HIS A 376 -12.23 8.92 8.59
CA HIS A 376 -11.33 9.22 9.70
C HIS A 376 -10.28 10.26 9.27
N ASP A 377 -9.91 11.18 10.17
CA ASP A 377 -9.03 12.34 9.95
C ASP A 377 -7.72 12.07 9.17
N ASP A 378 -7.21 10.84 9.19
CA ASP A 378 -5.96 10.39 8.56
C ASP A 378 -6.17 9.69 7.20
N ALA A 379 -7.36 9.76 6.60
CA ALA A 379 -7.69 9.00 5.39
C ALA A 379 -6.83 9.40 4.17
N VAL A 380 -6.20 8.42 3.53
CA VAL A 380 -5.31 8.60 2.36
C VAL A 380 -5.99 8.04 1.10
N PHE A 381 -6.26 8.92 0.14
CA PHE A 381 -6.96 8.57 -1.11
C PHE A 381 -6.01 7.98 -2.15
N VAL A 382 -6.39 6.84 -2.72
CA VAL A 382 -5.53 6.05 -3.61
C VAL A 382 -6.03 6.06 -5.06
N ALA A 383 -7.34 5.92 -5.29
CA ALA A 383 -7.92 5.89 -6.64
C ALA A 383 -9.43 6.20 -6.63
N SER A 384 -9.99 6.53 -7.80
CA SER A 384 -11.43 6.74 -7.98
C SER A 384 -11.84 6.44 -9.42
N PHE A 385 -12.98 5.75 -9.61
CA PHE A 385 -13.41 5.25 -10.90
C PHE A 385 -14.90 5.52 -11.14
N ASN A 386 -15.24 5.96 -12.35
CA ASN A 386 -16.60 5.91 -12.89
C ASN A 386 -16.81 4.51 -13.49
N ILE A 387 -17.86 3.81 -13.08
CA ILE A 387 -18.19 2.48 -13.58
C ILE A 387 -19.58 2.54 -14.23
N PRO A 388 -19.71 2.30 -15.55
CA PRO A 388 -21.01 2.29 -16.22
C PRO A 388 -21.99 1.31 -15.55
N GLY A 389 -23.23 1.75 -15.40
CA GLY A 389 -24.31 0.97 -14.81
C GLY A 389 -25.66 1.29 -15.47
N PRO A 390 -26.78 0.81 -14.91
CA PRO A 390 -28.11 1.26 -15.31
C PRO A 390 -28.23 2.78 -15.11
N PRO A 391 -28.92 3.54 -15.99
CA PRO A 391 -28.96 5.01 -15.92
C PRO A 391 -29.41 5.58 -14.57
N ASP A 392 -30.38 4.94 -13.92
CA ASP A 392 -30.91 5.36 -12.61
C ASP A 392 -30.05 4.91 -11.41
N ASP A 393 -28.96 4.16 -11.65
CA ASP A 393 -28.15 3.50 -10.62
C ASP A 393 -26.63 3.60 -10.89
N GLU A 394 -26.18 4.56 -11.72
CA GLU A 394 -24.75 4.80 -11.98
C GLU A 394 -24.01 5.39 -10.77
N LYS A 395 -22.75 4.96 -10.54
CA LYS A 395 -21.98 5.30 -9.34
C LYS A 395 -20.51 5.61 -9.62
N VAL A 396 -19.96 6.53 -8.83
CA VAL A 396 -18.53 6.79 -8.72
C VAL A 396 -18.00 6.10 -7.47
N TYR A 397 -16.94 5.31 -7.63
CA TYR A 397 -16.28 4.58 -6.56
C TYR A 397 -14.98 5.26 -6.14
N PHE A 398 -14.68 5.25 -4.84
CA PHE A 398 -13.47 5.81 -4.24
C PHE A 398 -12.74 4.75 -3.41
N PHE A 399 -11.43 4.67 -3.59
CA PHE A 399 -10.55 3.71 -2.92
C PHE A 399 -9.53 4.48 -2.07
N PHE A 400 -9.45 4.14 -0.79
CA PHE A 400 -8.63 4.84 0.20
C PHE A 400 -8.29 3.93 1.38
N GLU A 401 -7.39 4.38 2.25
CA GLU A 401 -7.15 3.78 3.57
C GLU A 401 -7.48 4.78 4.68
N GLU A 402 -7.81 4.30 5.88
CA GLU A 402 -8.10 5.11 7.07
C GLU A 402 -7.84 4.32 8.36
N THR A 403 -7.67 4.99 9.51
CA THR A 403 -7.75 4.32 10.82
C THR A 403 -9.19 3.82 11.05
N ALA A 404 -9.34 2.52 11.31
CA ALA A 404 -10.62 1.87 11.53
C ALA A 404 -11.17 2.13 12.94
N LYS A 405 -12.29 2.88 13.04
CA LYS A 405 -12.98 3.12 14.32
C LYS A 405 -13.74 1.87 14.82
N GLU A 406 -13.92 0.84 13.99
CA GLU A 406 -14.69 -0.37 14.32
C GLU A 406 -13.90 -1.52 14.96
N PHE A 407 -12.58 -1.36 15.16
CA PHE A 407 -11.74 -2.34 15.86
C PHE A 407 -11.12 -1.72 17.12
N ASP A 408 -11.40 -2.35 18.26
CA ASP A 408 -10.73 -2.07 19.54
C ASP A 408 -9.45 -2.94 19.59
N PHE A 409 -8.30 -2.31 19.30
CA PHE A 409 -6.99 -2.97 19.21
C PHE A 409 -5.92 -2.10 19.88
N PHE A 410 -4.86 -2.72 20.41
CA PHE A 410 -3.85 -2.01 21.21
C PHE A 410 -3.01 -0.99 20.40
N GLU A 411 -2.98 -1.16 19.09
CA GLU A 411 -2.45 -0.22 18.11
C GLU A 411 -3.56 0.22 17.16
N LYS A 412 -3.41 1.40 16.52
CA LYS A 412 -4.34 1.82 15.47
C LYS A 412 -4.28 0.84 14.29
N LEU A 413 -5.42 0.26 13.95
CA LEU A 413 -5.57 -0.59 12.79
C LEU A 413 -5.96 0.26 11.57
N THR A 414 -5.03 0.41 10.62
CA THR A 414 -5.30 1.01 9.31
C THR A 414 -6.00 -0.03 8.43
N VAL A 415 -7.08 0.37 7.76
CA VAL A 415 -7.82 -0.52 6.84
C VAL A 415 -8.09 0.13 5.49
N SER A 416 -8.03 -0.71 4.48
CA SER A 416 -8.44 -0.39 3.11
C SER A 416 -9.96 -0.32 2.98
N ARG A 417 -10.44 0.69 2.26
CA ARG A 417 -11.86 0.96 2.00
C ARG A 417 -12.15 1.07 0.52
N VAL A 418 -13.35 0.64 0.16
CA VAL A 418 -14.06 1.13 -1.03
C VAL A 418 -15.29 1.90 -0.57
N ALA A 419 -15.55 3.07 -1.15
CA ALA A 419 -16.78 3.83 -0.98
C ALA A 419 -17.47 4.05 -2.33
N ARG A 420 -18.78 4.34 -2.31
CA ARG A 420 -19.59 4.69 -3.48
C ARG A 420 -20.39 5.97 -3.22
N VAL A 421 -20.66 6.72 -4.28
CA VAL A 421 -21.73 7.76 -4.36
C VAL A 421 -22.44 7.62 -5.71
N CYS A 422 -23.72 7.97 -5.77
CA CYS A 422 -24.48 7.94 -7.01
C CYS A 422 -24.25 9.20 -7.84
N LYS A 423 -24.23 9.07 -9.18
CA LYS A 423 -24.06 10.22 -10.08
C LYS A 423 -25.23 11.22 -9.98
N ASN A 424 -26.44 10.72 -9.75
CA ASN A 424 -27.68 11.50 -9.67
C ASN A 424 -27.91 12.21 -8.32
N ASP A 425 -27.04 12.03 -7.32
CA ASP A 425 -27.22 12.63 -5.98
C ASP A 425 -27.19 14.18 -6.06
N ILE A 426 -28.13 14.83 -5.36
CA ILE A 426 -28.32 16.28 -5.32
C ILE A 426 -28.25 16.87 -3.89
N GLY A 427 -28.01 16.04 -2.88
CA GLY A 427 -28.15 16.40 -1.47
C GLY A 427 -29.60 16.35 -0.97
N GLY A 428 -29.80 16.53 0.33
CA GLY A 428 -31.14 16.52 0.95
C GLY A 428 -31.73 17.90 1.20
N ASP A 429 -33.05 17.99 1.30
CA ASP A 429 -33.80 19.25 1.43
C ASP A 429 -33.64 19.90 2.81
N LYS A 430 -33.54 19.08 3.87
CA LYS A 430 -33.47 19.54 5.28
C LYS A 430 -32.31 18.86 6.00
N VAL A 431 -32.27 17.52 5.92
CA VAL A 431 -31.18 16.69 6.42
C VAL A 431 -30.16 16.51 5.30
N LEU A 432 -28.85 16.59 5.59
CA LEU A 432 -27.77 16.45 4.59
C LEU A 432 -27.82 17.47 3.43
N GLN A 433 -28.23 18.72 3.72
CA GLN A 433 -28.14 19.84 2.77
C GLN A 433 -26.71 20.03 2.25
N LYS A 434 -26.53 19.99 0.92
CA LYS A 434 -25.22 20.10 0.23
C LYS A 434 -24.20 19.03 0.66
N LYS A 435 -24.69 17.88 1.14
CA LYS A 435 -23.90 16.67 1.48
C LYS A 435 -24.40 15.49 0.66
N TRP A 436 -23.57 14.48 0.48
CA TRP A 436 -23.99 13.24 -0.16
C TRP A 436 -25.15 12.58 0.61
N THR A 437 -26.22 12.20 -0.08
CA THR A 437 -27.27 11.32 0.47
C THR A 437 -26.96 9.85 0.23
N THR A 438 -26.06 9.57 -0.72
CA THR A 438 -25.76 8.22 -1.24
C THR A 438 -24.40 7.64 -0.82
N PHE A 439 -23.66 8.32 0.07
CA PHE A 439 -22.32 7.89 0.51
C PHE A 439 -22.36 6.66 1.43
N LEU A 440 -21.76 5.56 0.98
CA LEU A 440 -21.50 4.36 1.78
C LEU A 440 -20.05 3.91 1.61
N LYS A 441 -19.44 3.29 2.64
CA LYS A 441 -18.12 2.64 2.58
C LYS A 441 -18.11 1.22 3.16
N ALA A 442 -17.28 0.34 2.59
CA ALA A 442 -17.06 -1.05 3.01
C ALA A 442 -15.56 -1.36 3.17
N GLN A 443 -15.19 -2.36 3.97
CA GLN A 443 -13.80 -2.80 4.12
C GLN A 443 -13.37 -3.71 2.96
N LEU A 444 -12.21 -3.44 2.36
CA LEU A 444 -11.51 -4.38 1.47
C LEU A 444 -10.61 -5.29 2.33
N SER A 445 -10.63 -6.62 2.07
CA SER A 445 -9.88 -7.59 2.87
C SER A 445 -8.84 -8.35 2.03
N CYS A 446 -7.62 -7.85 1.91
CA CYS A 446 -6.51 -8.62 1.32
C CYS A 446 -5.79 -9.41 2.40
N SER A 447 -6.09 -10.72 2.48
CA SER A 447 -5.72 -11.58 3.61
C SER A 447 -5.77 -13.05 3.23
N GLN A 448 -4.84 -13.86 3.74
CA GLN A 448 -4.81 -15.32 3.57
C GLN A 448 -4.84 -16.02 4.95
N PRO A 449 -5.54 -17.15 5.12
CA PRO A 449 -5.53 -17.89 6.38
C PRO A 449 -4.11 -18.29 6.82
N GLY A 450 -3.78 -18.03 8.08
CA GLY A 450 -2.46 -18.33 8.66
C GLY A 450 -1.38 -17.25 8.50
N LEU A 451 -1.63 -16.20 7.70
CA LEU A 451 -0.70 -15.08 7.51
C LEU A 451 -1.26 -13.77 8.10
N PHE A 452 -0.36 -12.81 8.40
CA PHE A 452 -0.77 -11.44 8.74
C PHE A 452 -1.42 -10.77 7.52
N PRO A 453 -2.53 -10.02 7.69
CA PRO A 453 -3.21 -9.40 6.56
C PRO A 453 -2.48 -8.16 6.03
N HIS A 454 -2.74 -7.84 4.77
CA HIS A 454 -2.21 -6.67 4.08
C HIS A 454 -3.33 -5.62 4.02
N THR A 455 -3.35 -4.71 4.99
CA THR A 455 -4.48 -3.80 5.26
C THR A 455 -4.29 -2.37 4.73
N VAL A 456 -3.08 -2.03 4.29
CA VAL A 456 -2.63 -0.69 3.88
C VAL A 456 -2.64 -0.61 2.34
N LEU A 457 -3.46 0.25 1.73
CA LEU A 457 -3.69 0.28 0.28
C LEU A 457 -2.68 1.21 -0.40
N GLN A 458 -1.99 0.75 -1.45
CA GLN A 458 -0.95 1.55 -2.14
C GLN A 458 -1.33 1.99 -3.56
N HIS A 459 -2.06 1.16 -4.29
CA HIS A 459 -2.58 1.48 -5.64
C HIS A 459 -3.75 0.58 -6.01
N VAL A 460 -4.63 1.04 -6.92
CA VAL A 460 -5.70 0.22 -7.52
C VAL A 460 -5.72 0.45 -9.03
N PHE A 461 -5.90 -0.63 -9.80
CA PHE A 461 -6.16 -0.58 -11.23
C PHE A 461 -7.52 -1.21 -11.53
N ALA A 462 -8.37 -0.53 -12.30
CA ALA A 462 -9.67 -1.04 -12.73
C ALA A 462 -9.57 -1.60 -14.17
N LEU A 463 -9.95 -2.87 -14.35
CA LEU A 463 -9.94 -3.58 -15.62
C LEU A 463 -11.39 -3.95 -16.02
N PRO A 464 -12.03 -3.21 -16.94
CA PRO A 464 -13.32 -3.58 -17.52
C PRO A 464 -13.25 -5.00 -18.12
N GLN A 465 -14.34 -5.77 -18.00
CA GLN A 465 -14.37 -7.15 -18.51
C GLN A 465 -15.21 -7.26 -19.81
N PRO A 466 -14.78 -8.06 -20.80
CA PRO A 466 -15.56 -8.28 -22.04
C PRO A 466 -16.96 -8.87 -21.82
N SER A 467 -17.16 -9.58 -20.70
CA SER A 467 -18.46 -10.12 -20.27
C SER A 467 -19.40 -9.09 -19.63
N GLY A 468 -18.98 -7.83 -19.54
CA GLY A 468 -19.57 -6.84 -18.64
C GLY A 468 -18.97 -6.91 -17.23
N GLY A 469 -19.14 -5.83 -16.46
CA GLY A 469 -18.55 -5.66 -15.13
C GLY A 469 -17.11 -5.14 -15.16
N THR A 470 -16.45 -5.14 -14.00
CA THR A 470 -15.07 -4.64 -13.83
C THR A 470 -14.39 -5.39 -12.69
N LEU A 471 -13.09 -5.66 -12.86
CA LEU A 471 -12.22 -6.19 -11.81
C LEU A 471 -11.29 -5.10 -11.29
N PHE A 472 -11.15 -5.00 -9.98
CA PHE A 472 -10.26 -4.05 -9.30
C PHE A 472 -9.06 -4.80 -8.75
N TYR A 473 -7.87 -4.52 -9.28
CA TYR A 473 -6.60 -5.08 -8.82
C TYR A 473 -5.94 -4.08 -7.85
N GLY A 474 -5.99 -4.40 -6.56
CA GLY A 474 -5.37 -3.59 -5.50
C GLY A 474 -4.01 -4.13 -5.07
N VAL A 475 -3.07 -3.23 -4.83
CA VAL A 475 -1.78 -3.49 -4.17
C VAL A 475 -1.89 -3.08 -2.71
N PHE A 476 -1.53 -4.00 -1.81
CA PHE A 476 -1.64 -3.83 -0.37
C PHE A 476 -0.29 -4.10 0.30
N ALA A 477 0.03 -3.35 1.36
CA ALA A 477 1.14 -3.60 2.27
C ALA A 477 0.64 -4.09 3.64
N SER A 478 1.48 -4.81 4.40
CA SER A 478 1.18 -5.16 5.79
C SER A 478 1.68 -4.09 6.76
N GLN A 479 0.87 -3.72 7.76
CA GLN A 479 1.25 -2.73 8.78
C GLN A 479 2.13 -3.28 9.92
N TRP A 480 2.23 -4.61 10.08
CA TRP A 480 2.86 -5.23 11.26
C TRP A 480 4.34 -5.60 11.09
N GLN A 481 4.99 -5.20 10.00
CA GLN A 481 6.39 -5.57 9.74
C GLN A 481 7.36 -4.47 10.17
N THR A 482 8.30 -4.84 11.05
CA THR A 482 9.32 -3.94 11.61
C THR A 482 10.65 -4.11 10.87
N GLY A 483 10.91 -3.22 9.90
CA GLY A 483 12.14 -3.24 9.12
C GLY A 483 12.14 -2.21 7.99
N SER A 484 13.23 -2.16 7.22
CA SER A 484 13.28 -1.44 5.94
C SER A 484 12.64 -2.23 4.79
N SER A 485 12.51 -3.54 4.95
CA SER A 485 11.90 -4.45 3.99
C SER A 485 10.49 -4.79 4.45
N GLY A 486 9.49 -4.49 3.62
CA GLY A 486 8.09 -4.81 3.90
C GLY A 486 7.61 -6.04 3.12
N SER A 487 6.32 -6.36 3.27
CA SER A 487 5.63 -7.37 2.49
C SER A 487 4.43 -6.74 1.79
N SER A 488 4.26 -7.13 0.53
CA SER A 488 3.17 -6.69 -0.32
C SER A 488 2.34 -7.86 -0.81
N ALA A 489 1.05 -7.62 -0.97
CA ALA A 489 0.11 -8.52 -1.61
C ALA A 489 -0.64 -7.84 -2.76
N VAL A 490 -1.07 -8.63 -3.73
CA VAL A 490 -1.97 -8.20 -4.81
C VAL A 490 -3.26 -8.98 -4.70
N CYS A 491 -4.39 -8.27 -4.57
CA CYS A 491 -5.73 -8.87 -4.52
C CYS A 491 -6.59 -8.32 -5.65
N ALA A 492 -7.37 -9.19 -6.29
CA ALA A 492 -8.39 -8.80 -7.27
C ALA A 492 -9.79 -8.91 -6.63
N PHE A 493 -10.66 -7.94 -6.92
CA PHE A 493 -12.05 -7.89 -6.44
C PHE A 493 -13.00 -7.67 -7.62
N SER A 494 -14.14 -8.36 -7.66
CA SER A 494 -15.19 -8.09 -8.67
C SER A 494 -16.11 -6.94 -8.23
N LEU A 495 -16.68 -6.24 -9.20
CA LEU A 495 -17.76 -5.27 -8.96
C LEU A 495 -18.92 -5.91 -8.17
N ASP A 496 -19.30 -7.14 -8.49
CA ASP A 496 -20.40 -7.87 -7.85
C ASP A 496 -20.15 -8.10 -6.35
N ALA A 497 -18.90 -8.40 -5.96
CA ALA A 497 -18.51 -8.56 -4.55
C ALA A 497 -18.57 -7.23 -3.79
N ILE A 498 -18.24 -6.12 -4.46
CA ILE A 498 -18.36 -4.76 -3.93
C ILE A 498 -19.84 -4.38 -3.78
N GLN A 499 -20.67 -4.61 -4.81
CA GLN A 499 -22.11 -4.36 -4.78
C GLN A 499 -22.79 -5.15 -3.67
N LYS A 500 -22.54 -6.47 -3.58
CA LYS A 500 -23.05 -7.32 -2.50
C LYS A 500 -22.76 -6.76 -1.11
N ALA A 501 -21.54 -6.29 -0.85
CA ALA A 501 -21.19 -5.70 0.45
C ALA A 501 -21.98 -4.42 0.76
N PHE A 502 -22.28 -3.59 -0.26
CA PHE A 502 -23.13 -2.42 -0.12
C PHE A 502 -24.63 -2.72 -0.02
N ASP A 503 -25.06 -3.87 -0.49
CA ASP A 503 -26.45 -4.36 -0.39
C ASP A 503 -26.68 -5.25 0.86
N GLY A 504 -25.60 -5.64 1.54
CA GLY A 504 -25.57 -6.30 2.84
C GLY A 504 -26.02 -5.43 4.02
N LYS A 505 -25.63 -5.79 5.25
CA LYS A 505 -26.01 -5.06 6.48
C LYS A 505 -25.08 -3.88 6.78
N TYR A 506 -25.61 -2.85 7.45
CA TYR A 506 -24.82 -1.73 8.00
C TYR A 506 -24.14 -2.12 9.31
N LYS A 507 -23.06 -1.41 9.67
CA LYS A 507 -22.57 -1.32 11.05
C LYS A 507 -23.22 -0.14 11.75
N GLU A 508 -23.56 -0.34 13.02
CA GLU A 508 -23.99 0.69 13.96
C GLU A 508 -23.02 0.78 15.14
N LEU A 509 -22.78 2.00 15.64
CA LEU A 509 -22.06 2.20 16.90
C LEU A 509 -23.08 2.17 18.05
N ASN A 510 -23.08 1.08 18.82
CA ASN A 510 -23.83 1.01 20.07
C ASN A 510 -23.24 2.01 21.07
N LYS A 511 -24.04 3.01 21.46
CA LYS A 511 -23.59 4.18 22.24
C LYS A 511 -23.41 3.85 23.72
N ASP A 512 -24.12 2.84 24.24
CA ASP A 512 -24.04 2.40 25.64
C ASP A 512 -22.78 1.56 25.90
N CYS A 513 -22.50 0.61 25.01
CA CYS A 513 -21.32 -0.26 25.06
C CYS A 513 -20.07 0.33 24.39
N SER A 514 -20.20 1.47 23.70
CA SER A 514 -19.16 2.08 22.85
C SER A 514 -18.53 1.09 21.85
N ARG A 515 -19.35 0.21 21.27
CA ARG A 515 -18.90 -0.89 20.40
C ARG A 515 -19.66 -0.91 19.07
N TRP A 516 -18.94 -1.20 18.00
CA TRP A 516 -19.54 -1.39 16.68
C TRP A 516 -20.11 -2.80 16.53
N MET A 517 -21.34 -2.87 16.04
CA MET A 517 -22.09 -4.11 15.84
C MET A 517 -22.90 -4.08 14.54
N THR A 518 -23.36 -5.23 14.08
CA THR A 518 -24.20 -5.36 12.89
C THR A 518 -25.59 -4.77 13.16
N TYR A 519 -26.03 -3.81 12.34
CA TYR A 519 -27.39 -3.28 12.43
C TYR A 519 -28.44 -4.38 12.25
N SER A 520 -29.29 -4.56 13.26
CA SER A 520 -30.32 -5.60 13.32
C SER A 520 -31.76 -5.06 13.30
N GLY A 521 -31.94 -3.75 13.17
CA GLY A 521 -33.25 -3.12 13.05
C GLY A 521 -33.93 -3.39 11.70
N PRO A 522 -35.17 -2.88 11.51
CA PRO A 522 -35.94 -3.12 10.29
C PRO A 522 -35.28 -2.48 9.06
N ALA A 523 -35.50 -3.11 7.90
CA ALA A 523 -35.23 -2.50 6.60
C ALA A 523 -36.12 -1.26 6.40
N MET A 524 -35.67 -0.35 5.53
CA MET A 524 -36.38 0.88 5.19
C MET A 524 -36.38 1.08 3.69
N GLU A 525 -37.49 1.58 3.15
CA GLU A 525 -37.61 1.95 1.75
C GLU A 525 -37.88 3.46 1.58
N PRO A 526 -37.23 4.15 0.61
CA PRO A 526 -36.12 3.63 -0.21
C PRO A 526 -34.89 3.30 0.65
N ARG A 527 -34.18 2.23 0.30
CA ARG A 527 -32.96 1.80 1.00
C ARG A 527 -31.97 2.97 1.18
N PRO A 528 -31.55 3.31 2.42
CA PRO A 528 -30.51 4.33 2.65
C PRO A 528 -29.26 4.07 1.80
N GLY A 529 -28.71 5.09 1.15
CA GLY A 529 -27.52 4.92 0.31
C GLY A 529 -27.75 4.24 -1.06
N SER A 530 -29.00 4.09 -1.52
CA SER A 530 -29.31 3.77 -2.93
C SER A 530 -29.43 5.04 -3.78
N CYS A 531 -29.34 4.89 -5.11
CA CYS A 531 -29.57 5.99 -6.05
C CYS A 531 -31.05 6.37 -6.21
N SER A 532 -31.95 5.71 -5.46
CA SER A 532 -33.39 5.99 -5.39
C SER A 532 -33.82 6.73 -4.11
N VAL A 533 -32.88 7.13 -3.25
CA VAL A 533 -33.17 8.01 -2.10
C VAL A 533 -33.44 9.44 -2.59
N GLY A 534 -34.65 9.95 -2.32
CA GLY A 534 -35.01 11.32 -2.68
C GLY A 534 -34.49 12.36 -1.69
N PRO A 535 -34.37 13.64 -2.10
CA PRO A 535 -33.86 14.72 -1.23
C PRO A 535 -34.76 14.97 -0.01
N SER A 536 -36.05 14.64 -0.12
CA SER A 536 -37.06 14.81 0.94
C SER A 536 -37.19 13.58 1.85
N SER A 537 -36.39 12.53 1.67
CA SER A 537 -36.48 11.26 2.41
C SER A 537 -35.90 11.34 3.83
N ASP A 538 -36.30 12.36 4.61
CA ASP A 538 -35.72 12.77 5.91
C ASP A 538 -35.39 11.60 6.86
N LYS A 539 -36.23 10.54 6.91
CA LYS A 539 -36.00 9.36 7.75
C LYS A 539 -34.76 8.56 7.30
N ALA A 540 -34.64 8.28 6.00
CA ALA A 540 -33.47 7.58 5.44
C ALA A 540 -32.22 8.46 5.53
N LEU A 541 -32.34 9.76 5.26
CA LEU A 541 -31.22 10.71 5.39
C LEU A 541 -30.74 10.87 6.83
N THR A 542 -31.64 10.82 7.82
CA THR A 542 -31.28 10.84 9.25
C THR A 542 -30.52 9.57 9.64
N PHE A 543 -30.91 8.41 9.12
CA PHE A 543 -30.20 7.15 9.35
C PHE A 543 -28.79 7.15 8.75
N MET A 544 -28.64 7.63 7.51
CA MET A 544 -27.34 7.71 6.80
C MET A 544 -26.25 8.46 7.58
N LYS A 545 -26.63 9.44 8.42
CA LYS A 545 -25.66 10.20 9.24
C LYS A 545 -24.77 9.30 10.10
N ASP A 546 -25.38 8.28 10.71
CA ASP A 546 -24.75 7.39 11.69
C ASP A 546 -24.41 5.99 11.08
N HIS A 547 -24.94 5.66 9.90
CA HIS A 547 -24.89 4.31 9.28
C HIS A 547 -24.26 4.31 7.86
N PHE A 548 -23.12 4.95 7.70
CA PHE A 548 -22.38 5.05 6.43
C PHE A 548 -21.39 3.89 6.18
N LEU A 549 -21.23 2.96 7.14
CA LEU A 549 -20.27 1.85 7.09
C LEU A 549 -21.01 0.52 6.93
N MET A 550 -20.56 -0.33 6.01
CA MET A 550 -21.09 -1.69 5.83
C MET A 550 -20.44 -2.69 6.80
N ASP A 551 -21.19 -3.74 7.14
CA ASP A 551 -20.74 -4.84 8.01
C ASP A 551 -20.05 -5.97 7.23
N GLU A 552 -20.51 -6.25 6.00
CA GLU A 552 -19.87 -7.19 5.11
C GLU A 552 -18.56 -6.62 4.54
N LYS A 553 -17.51 -7.45 4.55
CA LYS A 553 -16.23 -7.13 3.92
C LYS A 553 -16.24 -7.58 2.47
N VAL A 554 -15.63 -6.77 1.59
CA VAL A 554 -15.34 -7.16 0.22
C VAL A 554 -14.16 -8.13 0.22
N ALA A 555 -14.45 -9.40 -0.03
CA ALA A 555 -13.45 -10.46 -0.19
C ALA A 555 -12.91 -10.49 -1.63
N PRO A 556 -11.64 -10.90 -1.84
CA PRO A 556 -11.06 -11.02 -3.16
C PRO A 556 -11.58 -12.27 -3.88
N ILE A 557 -11.36 -12.32 -5.20
CA ILE A 557 -11.67 -13.51 -6.01
C ILE A 557 -10.94 -14.73 -5.41
N HIS A 558 -11.65 -15.86 -5.29
CA HIS A 558 -11.19 -17.08 -4.60
C HIS A 558 -10.87 -16.94 -3.09
N ASN A 559 -11.19 -15.79 -2.46
CA ASN A 559 -10.90 -15.49 -1.04
C ASN A 559 -9.40 -15.51 -0.66
N GLN A 560 -8.50 -15.31 -1.62
CA GLN A 560 -7.05 -15.23 -1.40
C GLN A 560 -6.39 -14.12 -2.23
N PRO A 561 -5.17 -13.67 -1.88
CA PRO A 561 -4.35 -12.87 -2.78
C PRO A 561 -3.94 -13.66 -4.03
N LEU A 562 -3.71 -12.95 -5.14
CA LEU A 562 -3.08 -13.49 -6.35
C LEU A 562 -1.56 -13.59 -6.18
N LEU A 563 -0.96 -12.69 -5.40
CA LEU A 563 0.46 -12.66 -5.10
C LEU A 563 0.64 -12.22 -3.65
N VAL A 564 1.55 -12.87 -2.93
CA VAL A 564 2.16 -12.36 -1.71
C VAL A 564 3.67 -12.42 -1.91
N LYS A 565 4.39 -11.36 -1.57
CA LYS A 565 5.85 -11.32 -1.62
C LYS A 565 6.39 -10.64 -0.37
N GLU A 566 7.40 -11.25 0.24
CA GLU A 566 8.21 -10.64 1.29
C GLU A 566 9.42 -9.92 0.69
N ASP A 567 10.03 -9.05 1.50
CA ASP A 567 11.13 -8.14 1.13
C ASP A 567 10.82 -7.24 -0.09
N VAL A 568 9.57 -6.78 -0.22
CA VAL A 568 9.18 -5.78 -1.22
C VAL A 568 8.02 -4.90 -0.75
N LYS A 569 8.11 -3.60 -1.06
CA LYS A 569 6.96 -2.69 -1.03
C LYS A 569 6.60 -2.26 -2.46
N TYR A 570 5.46 -2.76 -2.96
CA TYR A 570 4.90 -2.31 -4.23
C TYR A 570 4.19 -0.96 -4.07
N THR A 571 4.41 -0.03 -5.01
CA THR A 571 3.89 1.35 -4.99
C THR A 571 2.85 1.62 -6.07
N ARG A 572 2.91 0.88 -7.18
CA ARG A 572 2.05 1.03 -8.37
C ARG A 572 1.75 -0.31 -9.02
N ILE A 573 0.58 -0.39 -9.66
CA ILE A 573 0.16 -1.52 -10.49
C ILE A 573 -0.48 -1.03 -11.77
N THR A 574 -0.11 -1.65 -12.89
CA THR A 574 -0.84 -1.58 -14.16
C THR A 574 -1.16 -3.01 -14.61
N VAL A 575 -2.37 -3.24 -15.14
CA VAL A 575 -2.81 -4.58 -15.55
C VAL A 575 -3.15 -4.61 -17.03
N HIS A 576 -2.73 -5.66 -17.73
CA HIS A 576 -2.99 -5.87 -19.14
C HIS A 576 -3.65 -7.23 -19.37
N GLN A 577 -4.82 -7.24 -20.01
CA GLN A 577 -5.43 -8.46 -20.55
C GLN A 577 -4.95 -8.66 -22.00
N THR A 578 -3.87 -9.45 -22.15
CA THR A 578 -3.26 -9.75 -23.45
C THR A 578 -3.76 -11.09 -24.01
N GLN A 579 -3.38 -11.45 -25.23
CA GLN A 579 -3.72 -12.73 -25.86
C GLN A 579 -2.48 -13.63 -25.94
N LYS A 580 -2.64 -14.90 -25.54
CA LYS A 580 -1.66 -15.97 -25.78
C LYS A 580 -1.57 -16.29 -27.28
N ALA A 581 -0.53 -17.00 -27.71
CA ALA A 581 -0.35 -17.43 -29.10
C ALA A 581 -1.55 -18.26 -29.64
N CYS A 582 -2.27 -18.95 -28.75
CA CYS A 582 -3.50 -19.68 -29.04
C CYS A 582 -4.79 -18.81 -29.05
N GLY A 583 -4.68 -17.49 -28.97
CA GLY A 583 -5.80 -16.53 -28.95
C GLY A 583 -6.52 -16.39 -27.60
N ALA A 584 -6.33 -17.33 -26.66
CA ALA A 584 -6.93 -17.25 -25.33
C ALA A 584 -6.35 -16.10 -24.49
N ALA A 585 -7.22 -15.35 -23.80
CA ALA A 585 -6.81 -14.23 -22.96
C ALA A 585 -5.91 -14.64 -21.78
N CYS A 586 -5.08 -13.71 -21.31
CA CYS A 586 -4.19 -13.87 -20.17
C CYS A 586 -3.95 -12.51 -19.49
N THR A 587 -3.86 -12.49 -18.16
CA THR A 587 -3.69 -11.26 -17.38
C THR A 587 -2.26 -11.10 -16.91
N VAL A 588 -1.62 -9.99 -17.29
CA VAL A 588 -0.28 -9.58 -16.84
C VAL A 588 -0.38 -8.41 -15.87
N LEU A 589 0.41 -8.47 -14.80
CA LEU A 589 0.58 -7.45 -13.77
C LEU A 589 1.97 -6.83 -13.93
N PHE A 590 2.03 -5.50 -14.06
CA PHE A 590 3.26 -4.72 -13.97
C PHE A 590 3.27 -4.01 -12.61
N LEU A 591 4.26 -4.33 -11.77
CA LEU A 591 4.32 -3.94 -10.36
C LEU A 591 5.58 -3.10 -10.09
N GLY A 592 5.38 -1.83 -9.78
CA GLY A 592 6.47 -0.91 -9.42
C GLY A 592 6.80 -1.00 -7.93
N THR A 593 8.08 -0.90 -7.58
CA THR A 593 8.57 -0.99 -6.19
C THR A 593 9.04 0.36 -5.64
N ASP A 594 9.22 0.44 -4.32
CA ASP A 594 9.87 1.57 -3.65
C ASP A 594 11.41 1.60 -3.82
N GLY A 595 12.01 0.46 -4.18
CA GLY A 595 13.44 0.32 -4.52
C GLY A 595 13.81 0.64 -5.96
N GLY A 596 12.85 0.97 -6.83
CA GLY A 596 13.11 1.34 -8.23
C GLY A 596 13.21 0.18 -9.22
N SER A 597 12.84 -1.04 -8.80
CA SER A 597 12.63 -2.20 -9.66
C SER A 597 11.18 -2.30 -10.16
N LEU A 598 11.00 -2.89 -11.33
CA LEU A 598 9.71 -3.28 -11.91
C LEU A 598 9.63 -4.80 -11.99
N HIS A 599 8.57 -5.41 -11.45
CA HIS A 599 8.28 -6.83 -11.63
C HIS A 599 7.19 -7.01 -12.68
N LYS A 600 7.35 -8.00 -13.56
CA LYS A 600 6.30 -8.47 -14.48
C LYS A 600 5.85 -9.86 -14.01
N ALA A 601 4.55 -9.98 -13.70
CA ALA A 601 3.95 -11.23 -13.26
C ALA A 601 2.74 -11.61 -14.13
N VAL A 602 2.53 -12.90 -14.36
CA VAL A 602 1.40 -13.43 -15.11
C VAL A 602 0.47 -14.21 -14.20
N VAL A 603 -0.84 -13.93 -14.28
CA VAL A 603 -1.86 -14.62 -13.49
C VAL A 603 -2.17 -15.97 -14.15
N VAL A 604 -1.99 -17.05 -13.39
CA VAL A 604 -2.18 -18.45 -13.82
C VAL A 604 -3.03 -19.16 -12.76
N GLY A 605 -4.21 -19.62 -13.16
CA GLY A 605 -5.19 -20.16 -12.21
C GLY A 605 -5.59 -19.12 -11.16
N THR A 606 -5.24 -19.37 -9.91
CA THR A 606 -5.59 -18.54 -8.74
C THR A 606 -4.41 -17.73 -8.16
N GLU A 607 -3.25 -17.77 -8.82
CA GLU A 607 -1.99 -17.18 -8.33
C GLU A 607 -1.25 -16.44 -9.47
N ALA A 608 -0.18 -15.71 -9.15
CA ALA A 608 0.64 -14.98 -10.12
C ALA A 608 2.10 -15.40 -10.08
N HIS A 609 2.62 -15.81 -11.24
CA HIS A 609 4.01 -16.19 -11.45
C HIS A 609 4.84 -14.96 -11.89
N ILE A 610 5.89 -14.60 -11.14
CA ILE A 610 6.78 -13.49 -11.51
C ILE A 610 7.76 -13.98 -12.59
N VAL A 611 7.54 -13.52 -13.83
CA VAL A 611 8.37 -13.83 -15.01
C VAL A 611 9.75 -13.19 -14.88
N GLU A 612 9.79 -11.93 -14.46
CA GLU A 612 11.04 -11.16 -14.40
C GLU A 612 10.96 -9.95 -13.47
N GLU A 613 12.13 -9.57 -12.94
CA GLU A 613 12.42 -8.29 -12.31
C GLU A 613 13.39 -7.50 -13.20
N MET A 614 13.20 -6.18 -13.29
CA MET A 614 14.12 -5.25 -13.94
C MET A 614 14.45 -4.10 -12.98
N GLN A 615 15.72 -3.97 -12.58
CA GLN A 615 16.20 -2.82 -11.80
C GLN A 615 16.29 -1.59 -12.72
N LEU A 616 15.28 -0.72 -12.68
CA LEU A 616 15.18 0.42 -13.61
C LEU A 616 16.02 1.63 -13.16
N LEU A 617 16.15 1.82 -11.84
CA LEU A 617 16.77 2.99 -11.23
C LEU A 617 18.09 2.67 -10.53
N GLU A 618 19.07 3.55 -10.73
CA GLU A 618 20.47 3.39 -10.31
C GLU A 618 20.71 3.70 -8.82
N ARG A 619 19.84 4.53 -8.27
CA ARG A 619 19.71 4.79 -6.83
C ARG A 619 18.31 4.31 -6.45
N PRO A 620 18.14 3.53 -5.36
CA PRO A 620 16.82 3.12 -4.92
C PRO A 620 15.94 4.35 -4.62
N GLU A 621 14.88 4.49 -5.40
CA GLU A 621 13.82 5.48 -5.20
C GLU A 621 12.50 4.91 -5.75
N ALA A 622 11.38 5.35 -5.18
CA ALA A 622 10.09 4.77 -5.50
C ALA A 622 9.61 5.11 -6.91
N ILE A 623 9.08 4.10 -7.61
CA ILE A 623 8.29 4.31 -8.83
C ILE A 623 7.00 5.06 -8.47
N GLN A 624 6.81 6.22 -9.10
CA GLN A 624 5.78 7.21 -8.76
C GLN A 624 4.53 7.07 -9.65
N ASN A 625 4.69 6.61 -10.89
CA ASN A 625 3.59 6.34 -11.82
C ASN A 625 3.93 5.17 -12.77
N LEU A 626 2.91 4.46 -13.25
CA LEU A 626 3.01 3.41 -14.28
C LEU A 626 1.84 3.55 -15.26
N LEU A 627 2.13 3.77 -16.55
CA LEU A 627 1.13 3.88 -17.60
C LEU A 627 1.52 3.01 -18.80
N LEU A 628 0.68 2.02 -19.12
CA LEU A 628 0.88 1.13 -20.26
C LEU A 628 0.17 1.69 -21.50
N VAL A 629 0.81 1.61 -22.66
CA VAL A 629 0.17 1.78 -23.98
C VAL A 629 0.22 0.43 -24.70
N PRO A 630 -0.85 -0.40 -24.61
CA PRO A 630 -0.87 -1.78 -25.12
C PRO A 630 -0.50 -1.91 -26.59
N GLU A 631 -1.01 -1.00 -27.43
CA GLU A 631 -0.83 -0.96 -28.88
C GLU A 631 0.64 -0.80 -29.32
N LYS A 632 1.50 -0.30 -28.42
CA LYS A 632 2.92 -0.05 -28.65
C LYS A 632 3.82 -1.01 -27.87
N GLY A 633 3.24 -1.99 -27.15
CA GLY A 633 4.00 -2.89 -26.26
C GLY A 633 4.86 -2.15 -25.23
N THR A 634 4.50 -0.92 -24.83
CA THR A 634 5.39 0.01 -24.11
C THR A 634 4.76 0.53 -22.81
N LEU A 635 5.51 0.43 -21.71
CA LEU A 635 5.18 0.90 -20.38
C LEU A 635 6.02 2.14 -20.03
N TYR A 636 5.35 3.22 -19.62
CA TYR A 636 5.95 4.47 -19.17
C TYR A 636 6.01 4.50 -17.65
N VAL A 637 7.21 4.74 -17.10
CA VAL A 637 7.49 4.67 -15.65
C VAL A 637 7.93 6.04 -15.14
N GLY A 638 7.14 6.64 -14.24
CA GLY A 638 7.44 7.95 -13.66
C GLY A 638 8.27 7.85 -12.38
N TYR A 639 9.29 8.71 -12.22
CA TYR A 639 10.15 8.79 -11.04
C TYR A 639 10.61 10.23 -10.75
N SER A 640 11.45 10.47 -9.73
CA SER A 640 11.72 11.85 -9.27
C SER A 640 12.44 12.75 -10.26
N LYS A 641 13.05 12.22 -11.33
CA LYS A 641 13.87 12.99 -12.30
C LYS A 641 13.44 12.88 -13.76
N GLY A 642 12.48 12.00 -14.07
CA GLY A 642 12.10 11.77 -15.46
C GLY A 642 11.10 10.64 -15.64
N ILE A 643 11.08 10.13 -16.86
CA ILE A 643 10.24 9.03 -17.32
C ILE A 643 11.13 7.99 -17.97
N LEU A 644 10.85 6.71 -17.74
CA LEU A 644 11.46 5.61 -18.46
C LEU A 644 10.46 4.97 -19.43
N GLU A 645 10.97 4.54 -20.58
CA GLU A 645 10.25 3.87 -21.66
C GLU A 645 10.70 2.40 -21.69
N VAL A 646 9.82 1.48 -21.31
CA VAL A 646 10.15 0.06 -21.07
C VAL A 646 9.26 -0.84 -21.92
N LEU A 647 9.85 -1.73 -22.72
CA LEU A 647 9.09 -2.72 -23.50
C LEU A 647 8.52 -3.82 -22.60
N VAL A 648 7.28 -4.27 -22.88
CA VAL A 648 6.57 -5.29 -22.07
C VAL A 648 7.27 -6.66 -22.06
N ALA A 649 8.06 -6.96 -23.10
CA ALA A 649 8.92 -8.13 -23.18
C ALA A 649 10.03 -7.89 -24.22
N ASN A 650 11.17 -8.55 -24.02
CA ASN A 650 12.10 -8.85 -25.10
C ASN A 650 12.24 -10.37 -25.18
N CYS A 651 11.66 -10.98 -26.21
CA CYS A 651 11.63 -12.43 -26.37
C CYS A 651 12.94 -13.01 -26.91
N SER A 652 13.80 -12.20 -27.51
CA SER A 652 15.10 -12.65 -28.08
C SER A 652 16.08 -13.18 -27.02
N VAL A 653 15.86 -12.83 -25.74
CA VAL A 653 16.60 -13.36 -24.59
C VAL A 653 16.42 -14.88 -24.43
N TYR A 654 15.29 -15.41 -24.90
CA TYR A 654 14.95 -16.83 -24.81
C TYR A 654 15.44 -17.59 -26.06
N ALA A 655 16.75 -17.80 -26.14
CA ALA A 655 17.44 -18.32 -27.33
C ALA A 655 17.00 -19.73 -27.80
N THR A 656 16.44 -20.57 -26.92
CA THR A 656 15.98 -21.93 -27.24
C THR A 656 14.47 -22.10 -27.03
N CYS A 657 13.85 -23.04 -27.74
CA CYS A 657 12.44 -23.42 -27.55
C CYS A 657 12.12 -23.69 -26.07
N ALA A 658 13.01 -24.41 -25.38
CA ALA A 658 12.80 -24.72 -23.98
C ALA A 658 12.85 -23.49 -23.09
N SER A 659 13.81 -22.58 -23.30
CA SER A 659 13.87 -21.31 -22.55
C SER A 659 12.63 -20.43 -22.78
N CYS A 660 12.11 -20.41 -24.01
CA CYS A 660 10.92 -19.64 -24.43
C CYS A 660 9.65 -20.16 -23.72
N LEU A 661 9.49 -21.48 -23.60
CA LEU A 661 8.35 -22.08 -22.90
C LEU A 661 8.50 -21.99 -21.37
N LEU A 662 9.71 -22.20 -20.83
CA LEU A 662 10.00 -22.09 -19.39
C LEU A 662 9.81 -20.66 -18.85
N ALA A 663 10.04 -19.64 -19.68
CA ALA A 663 9.78 -18.24 -19.33
C ALA A 663 8.32 -17.95 -18.99
N ARG A 664 7.38 -18.74 -19.51
CA ARG A 664 5.92 -18.62 -19.29
C ARG A 664 5.34 -17.22 -19.60
N ASP A 665 6.06 -16.43 -20.39
CA ASP A 665 5.69 -15.06 -20.74
C ASP A 665 4.58 -15.08 -21.81
N PRO A 666 3.37 -14.56 -21.54
CA PRO A 666 2.29 -14.55 -22.53
C PRO A 666 2.60 -13.68 -23.76
N TYR A 667 3.56 -12.74 -23.66
CA TYR A 667 4.04 -11.98 -24.82
C TYR A 667 5.00 -12.77 -25.71
N CYS A 668 5.56 -13.90 -25.27
CA CYS A 668 6.61 -14.62 -26.00
C CYS A 668 6.19 -16.05 -26.38
N ALA A 669 6.49 -16.45 -27.61
CA ALA A 669 6.21 -17.80 -28.12
C ALA A 669 7.26 -18.22 -29.15
N TRP A 670 7.46 -19.54 -29.32
CA TRP A 670 8.45 -20.09 -30.23
C TRP A 670 7.84 -20.34 -31.62
N ASP A 671 8.36 -19.67 -32.65
CA ASP A 671 7.83 -19.74 -34.03
C ASP A 671 8.23 -21.03 -34.79
N GLY A 672 9.12 -21.83 -34.19
CA GLY A 672 9.77 -23.00 -34.82
C GLY A 672 11.29 -22.85 -34.95
N HIS A 673 11.79 -21.60 -34.96
CA HIS A 673 13.19 -21.24 -35.15
C HIS A 673 13.75 -20.30 -34.07
N SER A 674 12.88 -19.52 -33.42
CA SER A 674 13.21 -18.39 -32.55
C SER A 674 12.06 -18.09 -31.58
N CYS A 675 12.38 -17.48 -30.42
CA CYS A 675 11.35 -16.95 -29.52
C CYS A 675 11.00 -15.52 -29.92
N ARG A 676 9.73 -15.26 -30.23
CA ARG A 676 9.23 -13.98 -30.78
C ARG A 676 8.09 -13.40 -29.98
N ALA A 677 7.89 -12.10 -30.15
CA ALA A 677 6.76 -11.38 -29.58
C ALA A 677 5.45 -11.75 -30.28
N VAL A 678 4.47 -12.21 -29.51
CA VAL A 678 3.12 -12.58 -29.98
C VAL A 678 2.35 -11.35 -30.50
N TRP A 679 2.66 -10.15 -30.00
CA TRP A 679 1.93 -8.92 -30.35
C TRP A 679 2.47 -8.22 -31.62
N GLU A 680 3.72 -8.47 -32.01
CA GLU A 680 4.34 -7.90 -33.22
C GLU A 680 3.88 -8.59 -34.51
N ASP A 681 3.54 -9.89 -34.44
CA ASP A 681 3.17 -10.68 -35.60
C ASP A 681 1.65 -10.89 -35.69
N THR A 682 1.02 -10.25 -36.68
CA THR A 682 -0.42 -10.39 -36.99
C THR A 682 -0.73 -11.51 -37.99
N SER A 683 0.25 -12.34 -38.36
CA SER A 683 0.06 -13.46 -39.28
C SER A 683 -0.54 -14.70 -38.61
N ASN A 684 -0.61 -15.81 -39.34
CA ASN A 684 -1.23 -17.04 -38.85
C ASN A 684 -0.31 -17.80 -37.89
N ARG A 685 -0.45 -17.54 -36.59
CA ARG A 685 0.32 -18.13 -35.47
C ARG A 685 0.14 -19.66 -35.28
N THR A 686 -0.53 -20.36 -36.19
CA THR A 686 -0.68 -21.83 -36.13
C THR A 686 0.67 -22.54 -36.10
N GLY A 687 0.92 -23.31 -35.04
CA GLY A 687 2.16 -24.05 -34.83
C GLY A 687 3.11 -23.40 -33.81
N TRP A 688 2.94 -22.11 -33.51
CA TRP A 688 3.74 -21.44 -32.48
C TRP A 688 3.54 -22.09 -31.12
N LEU A 689 4.63 -22.37 -30.41
CA LEU A 689 4.60 -23.05 -29.11
C LEU A 689 4.65 -22.04 -27.95
N GLN A 690 3.73 -22.19 -27.00
CA GLN A 690 3.67 -21.41 -25.77
C GLN A 690 2.94 -22.22 -24.67
N ASP A 691 3.45 -22.22 -23.43
CA ASP A 691 2.79 -22.82 -22.26
C ASP A 691 2.94 -21.92 -21.03
N VAL A 692 2.14 -20.86 -20.97
CA VAL A 692 2.05 -19.95 -19.81
C VAL A 692 1.59 -20.71 -18.54
N GLU A 693 0.73 -21.70 -18.70
CA GLU A 693 0.05 -22.38 -17.60
C GLU A 693 1.02 -23.28 -16.80
N HIS A 694 1.97 -23.97 -17.45
CA HIS A 694 2.89 -24.91 -16.79
C HIS A 694 4.36 -24.85 -17.21
N GLY A 695 4.72 -24.16 -18.29
CA GLY A 695 6.10 -24.11 -18.79
C GLY A 695 6.70 -25.45 -19.27
N LYS A 696 5.89 -26.39 -19.79
CA LYS A 696 6.33 -27.76 -20.15
C LYS A 696 7.08 -27.82 -21.48
N ALA A 697 8.36 -27.47 -21.46
CA ALA A 697 9.24 -27.50 -22.63
C ALA A 697 9.41 -28.89 -23.28
N GLU A 698 9.77 -29.90 -22.49
CA GLU A 698 10.21 -31.24 -22.92
C GLU A 698 9.37 -31.83 -24.09
N ALA A 699 8.10 -32.12 -23.82
CA ALA A 699 7.20 -32.80 -24.77
C ALA A 699 6.68 -31.89 -25.89
N ALA A 700 6.86 -30.57 -25.79
CA ALA A 700 6.43 -29.61 -26.81
C ALA A 700 7.53 -29.41 -27.87
N CYS A 701 8.74 -29.07 -27.44
CA CYS A 701 9.86 -28.78 -28.33
C CYS A 701 10.27 -30.01 -29.16
N GLN A 702 10.34 -31.20 -28.54
CA GLN A 702 10.68 -32.45 -29.23
C GLN A 702 9.75 -32.80 -30.41
N ARG A 703 8.48 -32.36 -30.37
CA ARG A 703 7.49 -32.65 -31.43
C ARG A 703 7.63 -31.73 -32.63
N HIS A 704 8.16 -30.52 -32.47
CA HIS A 704 8.23 -29.54 -33.56
C HIS A 704 9.43 -29.77 -34.49
N SER A 705 10.56 -30.25 -33.95
CA SER A 705 11.72 -30.69 -34.75
C SER A 705 11.41 -31.88 -35.68
N GLY A 706 10.30 -32.59 -35.45
CA GLY A 706 9.89 -33.75 -36.26
C GLY A 706 9.34 -33.45 -37.66
N LYS A 707 9.30 -32.19 -38.11
CA LYS A 707 8.73 -31.78 -39.41
C LYS A 707 9.69 -31.06 -40.36
N GLY A 708 10.98 -31.43 -40.39
CA GLY A 708 11.88 -30.88 -41.42
C GLY A 708 13.30 -31.45 -41.43
N ARG A 709 13.58 -32.34 -42.39
CA ARG A 709 14.90 -32.94 -42.69
C ARG A 709 15.42 -33.92 -41.61
N ALA A 710 16.47 -34.65 -41.97
CA ALA A 710 16.88 -35.87 -41.29
C ALA A 710 17.63 -35.60 -39.97
N MET A 711 17.20 -36.29 -38.91
CA MET A 711 17.92 -36.37 -37.64
C MET A 711 19.23 -37.17 -37.82
N PRO A 712 20.41 -36.63 -37.46
CA PRO A 712 21.55 -37.45 -37.14
C PRO A 712 21.24 -38.22 -35.86
N ARG A 713 21.23 -39.55 -35.89
CA ARG A 713 21.15 -40.37 -34.66
C ARG A 713 22.46 -40.29 -33.88
N SER A 714 22.71 -39.13 -33.28
CA SER A 714 23.80 -38.85 -32.35
C SER A 714 23.22 -38.62 -30.95
N ARG A 715 23.98 -38.97 -29.92
CA ARG A 715 23.61 -38.75 -28.51
C ARG A 715 23.98 -37.33 -28.03
N ASN A 716 24.52 -36.51 -28.92
CA ASN A 716 25.01 -35.16 -28.68
C ASN A 716 24.28 -34.16 -29.60
N ASP A 717 23.00 -33.88 -29.31
CA ASP A 717 22.34 -32.66 -29.82
C ASP A 717 22.55 -31.58 -28.74
N SER A 718 23.78 -31.06 -28.68
CA SER A 718 24.25 -30.20 -27.59
C SER A 718 23.83 -28.75 -27.82
N ASP A 719 22.69 -28.36 -27.25
CA ASP A 719 22.21 -26.97 -27.12
C ASP A 719 23.34 -26.00 -26.73
N GLY A 720 23.91 -25.27 -27.70
CA GLY A 720 24.75 -24.06 -27.56
C GLY A 720 26.07 -24.12 -26.76
N VAL A 721 26.24 -25.06 -25.84
CA VAL A 721 27.29 -25.07 -24.82
C VAL A 721 28.56 -25.72 -25.37
N SER A 722 29.42 -24.90 -25.98
CA SER A 722 30.77 -25.28 -26.37
C SER A 722 31.64 -25.67 -25.16
N LEU A 723 32.40 -26.76 -25.27
CA LEU A 723 33.37 -27.19 -24.26
C LEU A 723 34.46 -26.13 -24.03
N LYS A 724 34.59 -25.65 -22.79
CA LYS A 724 35.63 -24.70 -22.38
C LYS A 724 36.80 -25.44 -21.76
N VAL A 725 37.82 -25.74 -22.56
CA VAL A 725 39.09 -26.34 -22.10
C VAL A 725 39.87 -25.31 -21.27
N LEU A 726 40.30 -25.70 -20.08
CA LEU A 726 40.98 -24.85 -19.11
C LEU A 726 42.26 -25.54 -18.60
N THR A 727 43.37 -25.29 -19.29
CA THR A 727 44.70 -25.80 -18.91
C THR A 727 45.31 -24.97 -17.77
N ARG A 728 45.86 -25.63 -16.75
CA ARG A 728 46.43 -25.02 -15.54
C ARG A 728 47.56 -25.88 -14.93
N PRO A 729 48.47 -25.31 -14.12
CA PRO A 729 49.52 -26.09 -13.47
C PRO A 729 48.97 -26.80 -12.22
N PHE A 730 49.58 -27.93 -11.84
CA PHE A 730 49.22 -28.63 -10.61
C PHE A 730 49.38 -27.75 -9.36
N ASN A 731 48.52 -27.95 -8.38
CA ASN A 731 48.40 -27.16 -7.14
C ASN A 731 47.94 -25.70 -7.34
N SER A 732 47.46 -25.32 -8.54
CA SER A 732 46.72 -24.07 -8.76
C SER A 732 45.21 -24.25 -8.55
N MET A 733 44.47 -23.15 -8.62
CA MET A 733 43.00 -23.13 -8.50
C MET A 733 42.36 -22.62 -9.80
N VAL A 734 41.26 -23.25 -10.22
CA VAL A 734 40.43 -22.81 -11.34
C VAL A 734 38.97 -22.68 -10.90
N ARG A 735 38.32 -21.59 -11.31
CA ARG A 735 36.88 -21.36 -11.08
C ARG A 735 36.13 -21.71 -12.35
N LEU A 736 35.08 -22.52 -12.22
CA LEU A 736 34.19 -22.95 -13.28
C LEU A 736 32.82 -22.28 -13.03
N PRO A 737 32.51 -21.15 -13.67
CA PRO A 737 31.21 -20.49 -13.51
C PRO A 737 30.06 -21.39 -13.99
N CYS A 738 28.94 -21.37 -13.28
CA CYS A 738 27.68 -21.87 -13.80
C CYS A 738 26.73 -20.67 -13.98
N PRO A 739 26.36 -20.29 -15.22
CA PRO A 739 25.29 -19.31 -15.44
C PRO A 739 24.01 -19.79 -14.75
N GLN A 740 23.35 -18.88 -14.03
CA GLN A 740 22.14 -19.15 -13.27
C GLN A 740 21.05 -18.16 -13.70
N ASP A 741 20.62 -18.30 -14.95
CA ASP A 741 19.72 -17.34 -15.59
C ASP A 741 18.31 -17.40 -14.96
N SER A 742 17.87 -18.61 -14.59
CA SER A 742 16.58 -18.84 -13.91
C SER A 742 16.78 -19.11 -12.41
N ALA A 743 16.20 -18.26 -11.56
CA ALA A 743 16.19 -18.43 -10.10
C ALA A 743 15.25 -19.55 -9.63
N LEU A 744 14.39 -20.08 -10.51
CA LEU A 744 13.48 -21.20 -10.23
C LEU A 744 14.05 -22.56 -10.65
N ALA A 745 15.18 -22.58 -11.37
CA ALA A 745 15.85 -23.81 -11.76
C ALA A 745 16.73 -24.35 -10.62
N ASN A 746 16.73 -25.67 -10.42
CA ASN A 746 17.70 -26.33 -9.56
C ASN A 746 18.98 -26.62 -10.37
N TYR A 747 20.14 -26.22 -9.84
CA TYR A 747 21.44 -26.39 -10.49
C TYR A 747 22.24 -27.54 -9.86
N SER A 748 22.78 -28.41 -10.70
CA SER A 748 23.58 -29.58 -10.32
C SER A 748 24.84 -29.68 -11.17
N TRP A 749 25.85 -30.40 -10.68
CA TRP A 749 27.11 -30.61 -11.38
C TRP A 749 27.34 -32.11 -11.63
N THR A 750 27.82 -32.46 -12.81
CA THR A 750 28.53 -33.72 -13.07
C THR A 750 30.03 -33.46 -13.01
N TYR A 751 30.76 -34.43 -12.46
CA TYR A 751 32.18 -34.35 -12.11
C TYR A 751 32.96 -35.49 -12.80
N PRO A 752 34.28 -35.34 -13.04
CA PRO A 752 35.14 -36.45 -13.46
C PRO A 752 35.09 -37.64 -12.49
N GLU A 753 35.24 -38.85 -13.02
CA GLU A 753 35.21 -40.09 -12.21
C GLU A 753 36.24 -40.06 -11.07
N GLY A 754 35.81 -40.44 -9.87
CA GLY A 754 36.62 -40.39 -8.65
C GLY A 754 36.69 -39.01 -7.97
N SER A 755 36.32 -37.92 -8.65
CA SER A 755 36.29 -36.57 -8.07
C SER A 755 34.91 -36.26 -7.49
N PHE A 756 34.86 -35.90 -6.20
CA PHE A 756 33.60 -35.62 -5.49
C PHE A 756 33.74 -34.42 -4.54
N PRO A 757 32.65 -33.66 -4.29
CA PRO A 757 32.61 -32.54 -3.34
C PRO A 757 32.64 -33.03 -1.87
N SER A 758 33.72 -33.72 -1.51
CA SER A 758 34.00 -34.28 -0.18
C SER A 758 35.48 -34.68 0.00
N GLN A 759 36.24 -34.94 -1.08
CA GLN A 759 37.67 -35.24 -1.00
C GLN A 759 38.50 -33.99 -0.70
N GLU A 760 39.14 -33.97 0.47
CA GLU A 760 40.19 -33.02 0.93
C GLU A 760 39.91 -31.51 0.80
N GLY A 761 38.69 -31.10 0.42
CA GLY A 761 38.37 -29.71 0.06
C GLY A 761 38.92 -29.29 -1.31
N LEU A 762 39.27 -30.23 -2.18
CA LEU A 762 39.87 -29.96 -3.50
C LEU A 762 38.85 -29.58 -4.58
N VAL A 763 37.57 -29.90 -4.36
CA VAL A 763 36.44 -29.45 -5.19
C VAL A 763 35.43 -28.80 -4.25
N VAL A 764 35.31 -27.47 -4.32
CA VAL A 764 34.46 -26.65 -3.46
C VAL A 764 33.34 -26.03 -4.29
N ARG A 765 32.10 -26.16 -3.84
CA ARG A 765 30.96 -25.50 -4.49
C ARG A 765 30.86 -24.04 -4.06
N ASP A 766 30.74 -23.17 -5.04
CA ASP A 766 30.58 -21.73 -4.85
C ASP A 766 29.15 -21.31 -5.20
N HIS A 767 28.69 -20.17 -4.69
CA HIS A 767 27.34 -19.65 -4.92
C HIS A 767 27.03 -19.42 -6.41
N THR A 768 28.06 -19.15 -7.22
CA THR A 768 27.98 -18.92 -8.68
C THR A 768 28.78 -19.92 -9.52
N GLY A 769 29.13 -21.10 -8.97
CA GLY A 769 29.82 -22.15 -9.75
C GLY A 769 30.55 -23.21 -8.93
N LEU A 770 31.71 -23.63 -9.43
CA LEU A 770 32.60 -24.61 -8.80
C LEU A 770 34.02 -24.04 -8.73
N LEU A 771 34.76 -24.39 -7.68
CA LEU A 771 36.18 -24.09 -7.52
C LEU A 771 36.95 -25.40 -7.40
N VAL A 772 37.92 -25.61 -8.29
CA VAL A 772 38.69 -26.85 -8.42
C VAL A 772 40.17 -26.56 -8.17
N PHE A 773 40.78 -27.28 -7.22
CA PHE A 773 42.21 -27.28 -6.97
C PHE A 773 42.88 -28.37 -7.81
N VAL A 774 43.68 -27.96 -8.79
CA VAL A 774 44.15 -28.81 -9.88
C VAL A 774 45.12 -29.87 -9.37
N ARG A 775 44.63 -31.11 -9.24
CA ARG A 775 45.41 -32.34 -8.99
C ARG A 775 45.03 -33.41 -10.02
N SER A 776 45.80 -34.50 -10.08
CA SER A 776 45.60 -35.60 -11.05
C SER A 776 44.19 -36.21 -11.02
N HIS A 777 43.54 -36.28 -9.84
CA HIS A 777 42.18 -36.77 -9.67
C HIS A 777 41.09 -35.67 -9.80
N THR A 778 41.45 -34.47 -10.25
CA THR A 778 40.50 -33.36 -10.53
C THR A 778 40.67 -32.83 -11.95
N LEU A 779 41.22 -33.65 -12.86
CA LEU A 779 41.31 -33.36 -14.28
C LEU A 779 40.12 -33.98 -15.03
N GLY A 780 39.84 -33.47 -16.23
CA GLY A 780 38.76 -33.94 -17.10
C GLY A 780 37.50 -33.09 -17.02
N GLU A 781 36.37 -33.68 -17.43
CA GLU A 781 35.15 -32.94 -17.75
C GLU A 781 34.22 -32.67 -16.55
N TYR A 782 33.86 -31.39 -16.38
CA TYR A 782 32.86 -30.89 -15.45
C TYR A 782 31.71 -30.26 -16.25
N ALA A 783 30.46 -30.58 -15.94
CA ALA A 783 29.31 -29.92 -16.57
C ALA A 783 28.26 -29.49 -15.54
N CYS A 784 27.75 -28.27 -15.70
CA CYS A 784 26.65 -27.75 -14.90
C CYS A 784 25.32 -27.96 -15.64
N TRP A 785 24.32 -28.45 -14.91
CA TRP A 785 23.00 -28.80 -15.39
C TRP A 785 21.94 -28.01 -14.64
N ALA A 786 21.03 -27.38 -15.37
CA ALA A 786 19.83 -26.75 -14.83
C ALA A 786 18.61 -27.66 -15.05
N SER A 787 17.72 -27.73 -14.06
CA SER A 787 16.43 -28.42 -14.18
C SER A 787 15.28 -27.57 -13.64
N GLU A 788 14.26 -27.36 -14.48
CA GLU A 788 13.10 -26.50 -14.22
C GLU A 788 11.85 -27.13 -14.86
N ASN A 789 10.71 -27.16 -14.15
CA ASN A 789 9.42 -27.72 -14.63
C ASN A 789 9.50 -29.11 -15.30
N GLY A 790 10.48 -29.94 -14.90
CA GLY A 790 10.71 -31.29 -15.44
C GLY A 790 11.62 -31.35 -16.68
N TYR A 791 11.97 -30.22 -17.28
CA TYR A 791 12.99 -30.13 -18.34
C TYR A 791 14.39 -30.01 -17.70
N ARG A 792 15.40 -30.69 -18.27
CA ARG A 792 16.79 -30.64 -17.81
C ARG A 792 17.74 -30.43 -18.99
N HIS A 793 18.62 -29.44 -18.88
CA HIS A 793 19.61 -29.10 -19.90
C HIS A 793 20.98 -28.76 -19.28
N GLN A 794 22.01 -28.78 -20.12
CA GLN A 794 23.37 -28.38 -19.77
C GLN A 794 23.51 -26.86 -19.97
N VAL A 795 24.07 -26.15 -18.99
CA VAL A 795 24.27 -24.69 -19.05
C VAL A 795 25.75 -24.29 -19.12
N ALA A 796 26.66 -25.18 -18.72
CA ALA A 796 28.10 -25.00 -18.88
C ALA A 796 28.83 -26.34 -18.94
N TRP A 797 29.93 -26.41 -19.71
CA TRP A 797 30.76 -27.60 -19.86
C TRP A 797 32.24 -27.18 -19.96
N TYR A 798 33.08 -27.81 -19.15
CA TYR A 798 34.49 -27.48 -18.97
C TYR A 798 35.34 -28.75 -18.97
N ASP A 799 36.58 -28.66 -19.44
CA ASP A 799 37.58 -29.74 -19.35
C ASP A 799 38.84 -29.16 -18.71
N VAL A 800 39.16 -29.62 -17.50
CA VAL A 800 40.28 -29.13 -16.70
C VAL A 800 41.51 -29.99 -16.98
N ARG A 801 42.58 -29.38 -17.49
CA ARG A 801 43.80 -30.08 -17.94
C ARG A 801 45.05 -29.57 -17.23
N SER A 802 46.06 -30.42 -17.09
CA SER A 802 47.38 -30.02 -16.60
C SER A 802 48.25 -29.41 -17.71
N ASP A 803 48.96 -28.32 -17.40
CA ASP A 803 49.98 -27.74 -18.31
C ASP A 803 51.23 -28.64 -18.47
N LEU A 804 51.38 -29.64 -17.59
CA LEU A 804 52.48 -30.59 -17.57
C LEU A 804 52.01 -31.95 -18.16
N PRO A 805 52.81 -32.59 -19.04
CA PRO A 805 52.53 -33.94 -19.52
C PRO A 805 52.69 -34.98 -18.41
N MET A 806 51.96 -36.08 -18.53
CA MET A 806 51.95 -37.22 -17.57
C MET A 806 53.14 -38.18 -17.76
N ASP A 807 54.27 -37.69 -18.26
CA ASP A 807 55.49 -38.47 -18.45
C ASP A 807 56.43 -38.31 -17.24
N GLY A 808 56.80 -39.42 -16.61
CA GLY A 808 57.99 -39.45 -15.73
C GLY A 808 57.78 -39.44 -14.22
N VAL A 809 56.60 -39.79 -13.68
CA VAL A 809 56.49 -40.23 -12.27
C VAL A 809 56.41 -41.76 -12.20
N SER A 810 57.50 -42.41 -12.59
CA SER A 810 57.70 -43.84 -12.34
C SER A 810 57.69 -44.11 -10.84
N SER A 811 56.84 -45.04 -10.38
CA SER A 811 56.74 -45.40 -8.96
C SER A 811 58.10 -45.84 -8.40
N PRO A 812 58.67 -45.14 -7.41
CA PRO A 812 59.95 -45.53 -6.82
C PRO A 812 59.75 -46.76 -5.92
N LYS A 813 59.98 -47.95 -6.49
CA LYS A 813 60.27 -49.17 -5.71
C LYS A 813 61.62 -49.03 -5.00
N GLY A 814 61.65 -48.23 -3.95
CA GLY A 814 62.78 -48.07 -3.05
C GLY A 814 62.27 -47.97 -1.62
N SER A 815 62.55 -48.98 -0.80
CA SER A 815 62.26 -48.98 0.63
C SER A 815 63.33 -48.20 1.39
N PRO A 816 63.01 -47.09 2.08
CA PRO A 816 63.89 -46.52 3.09
C PRO A 816 63.69 -47.27 4.42
N GLU A 817 64.78 -47.59 5.10
CA GLU A 817 64.73 -48.06 6.48
C GLU A 817 64.23 -46.97 7.43
N HIS A 818 63.83 -47.36 8.64
CA HIS A 818 63.34 -46.42 9.65
C HIS A 818 64.44 -45.47 10.13
N GLN A 819 64.31 -44.17 9.79
CA GLN A 819 64.85 -43.09 10.62
C GLN A 819 63.73 -42.11 10.98
N ALA A 820 63.22 -42.24 12.19
CA ALA A 820 62.17 -41.38 12.72
C ALA A 820 62.75 -40.03 13.16
N VAL A 821 62.64 -39.03 12.30
CA VAL A 821 62.77 -37.62 12.70
C VAL A 821 61.41 -37.17 13.27
N PRO A 822 61.34 -36.59 14.48
CA PRO A 822 60.07 -36.35 15.15
C PRO A 822 59.27 -35.24 14.46
N VAL A 823 58.20 -35.63 13.75
CA VAL A 823 57.10 -34.72 13.42
C VAL A 823 56.45 -34.31 14.72
N GLY A 824 56.54 -33.03 15.07
CA GLY A 824 55.93 -32.50 16.30
C GLY A 824 54.43 -32.79 16.33
N GLU A 825 53.92 -33.19 17.50
CA GLU A 825 52.52 -33.61 17.67
C GLU A 825 51.55 -32.61 17.02
N LEU A 826 50.65 -33.10 16.15
CA LEU A 826 49.46 -32.34 15.74
C LEU A 826 48.48 -32.30 16.92
N ARG A 827 48.85 -31.52 17.94
CA ARG A 827 48.25 -31.50 19.28
C ARG A 827 46.76 -31.26 19.15
N SER A 828 45.96 -32.26 19.53
CA SER A 828 44.52 -32.28 19.23
C SER A 828 43.80 -31.09 19.87
N TYR A 829 43.52 -30.07 19.04
CA TYR A 829 42.79 -28.87 19.43
C TYR A 829 41.34 -29.17 19.85
N TRP A 830 40.85 -30.40 19.65
CA TRP A 830 39.51 -30.84 20.07
C TRP A 830 39.26 -30.61 21.56
N PHE A 831 40.23 -30.94 22.43
CA PHE A 831 40.11 -30.67 23.86
C PHE A 831 40.08 -29.17 24.15
N GLN A 832 40.91 -28.36 23.48
CA GLN A 832 40.90 -26.90 23.66
C GLN A 832 39.60 -26.27 23.15
N PHE A 833 39.05 -26.76 22.02
CA PHE A 833 37.78 -26.35 21.46
C PHE A 833 36.61 -26.68 22.40
N VAL A 834 36.58 -27.89 22.98
CA VAL A 834 35.60 -28.27 24.01
C VAL A 834 35.76 -27.39 25.25
N THR A 835 36.97 -27.20 25.77
CA THR A 835 37.21 -26.35 26.95
C THR A 835 36.77 -24.90 26.69
N VAL A 836 37.10 -24.33 25.53
CA VAL A 836 36.64 -22.97 25.14
C VAL A 836 35.12 -22.93 24.98
N THR A 837 34.49 -23.93 24.36
CA THR A 837 33.04 -23.98 24.17
C THR A 837 32.28 -24.12 25.51
N VAL A 838 32.79 -24.94 26.44
CA VAL A 838 32.25 -25.09 27.81
C VAL A 838 32.50 -23.83 28.64
N LEU A 839 33.67 -23.19 28.53
CA LEU A 839 33.92 -21.90 29.18
C LEU A 839 33.04 -20.79 28.59
N LEU A 840 32.76 -20.82 27.28
CA LEU A 840 31.87 -19.86 26.63
C LEU A 840 30.41 -20.07 27.07
N SER A 841 29.92 -21.31 27.12
CA SER A 841 28.56 -21.61 27.59
C SER A 841 28.39 -21.32 29.07
N MET A 842 29.38 -21.63 29.91
CA MET A 842 29.36 -21.28 31.34
C MET A 842 29.45 -19.77 31.56
N THR A 843 30.25 -19.02 30.79
CA THR A 843 30.28 -17.55 30.90
C THR A 843 29.03 -16.89 30.35
N LEU A 844 28.39 -17.43 29.30
CA LEU A 844 27.06 -17.02 28.86
C LEU A 844 25.98 -17.34 29.90
N ALA A 845 26.01 -18.50 30.52
CA ALA A 845 25.07 -18.87 31.58
C ALA A 845 25.23 -17.97 32.82
N VAL A 846 26.47 -17.66 33.23
CA VAL A 846 26.75 -16.70 34.31
C VAL A 846 26.37 -15.28 33.89
N ALA A 847 26.59 -14.86 32.64
CA ALA A 847 26.18 -13.55 32.15
C ALA A 847 24.65 -13.41 32.07
N MET A 848 23.93 -14.46 31.68
CA MET A 848 22.47 -14.52 31.71
C MET A 848 21.94 -14.56 33.15
N ALA A 849 22.59 -15.29 34.06
CA ALA A 849 22.23 -15.30 35.47
C ALA A 849 22.46 -13.93 36.13
N LEU A 850 23.59 -13.27 35.89
CA LEU A 850 23.87 -11.91 36.36
C LEU A 850 22.95 -10.88 35.68
N GLY A 851 22.61 -11.07 34.42
CA GLY A 851 21.57 -10.31 33.71
C GLY A 851 20.23 -10.44 34.42
N PHE A 852 19.79 -11.68 34.71
CA PHE A 852 18.56 -11.98 35.42
C PHE A 852 18.56 -11.47 36.86
N PHE A 853 19.66 -11.60 37.61
CA PHE A 853 19.81 -11.00 38.95
C PHE A 853 19.75 -9.47 38.89
N SER A 854 20.46 -8.82 37.97
CA SER A 854 20.40 -7.35 37.81
C SER A 854 19.03 -6.87 37.35
N TYR A 855 18.29 -7.68 36.59
CA TYR A 855 16.91 -7.42 36.20
C TYR A 855 15.95 -7.65 37.38
N HIS A 856 16.18 -8.68 38.19
CA HIS A 856 15.39 -8.98 39.39
C HIS A 856 15.64 -7.97 40.52
N ASP A 857 16.84 -7.40 40.62
CA ASP A 857 17.15 -6.31 41.53
C ASP A 857 16.65 -4.96 41.00
N LYS A 858 16.62 -4.74 39.67
CA LYS A 858 15.86 -3.62 39.07
C LYS A 858 14.36 -3.74 39.28
N LEU A 859 13.81 -4.96 39.25
CA LEU A 859 12.42 -5.24 39.62
C LEU A 859 12.19 -4.95 41.10
N LYS A 860 13.00 -5.51 42.01
CA LYS A 860 12.93 -5.20 43.45
C LYS A 860 13.07 -3.71 43.73
N ALA A 861 13.95 -2.99 43.03
CA ALA A 861 14.11 -1.55 43.17
C ALA A 861 12.86 -0.78 42.71
N LYS A 862 12.14 -1.27 41.68
CA LYS A 862 10.82 -0.72 41.31
C LYS A 862 9.72 -1.10 42.30
N THR A 863 9.66 -2.34 42.79
CA THR A 863 8.66 -2.77 43.78
C THR A 863 8.85 -2.06 45.14
N LYS A 864 10.10 -1.74 45.52
CA LYS A 864 10.43 -1.09 46.80
C LYS A 864 10.25 0.44 46.79
N VAL A 865 9.63 1.01 45.76
CA VAL A 865 9.13 2.40 45.72
C VAL A 865 7.62 2.47 45.98
N GLN A 866 6.94 1.33 46.21
CA GLN A 866 5.52 1.29 46.56
C GLN A 866 5.24 0.37 47.76
N GLY A 867 5.58 0.85 48.96
CA GLY A 867 5.30 0.12 50.20
C GLY A 867 6.07 0.61 51.43
N CYS A 868 5.64 1.73 52.03
CA CYS A 868 5.90 2.03 53.43
C CYS A 868 4.57 2.01 54.18
N SER A 869 4.37 1.01 55.03
CA SER A 869 3.22 0.88 55.93
C SER A 869 3.47 1.63 57.24
N LEU A 870 2.38 2.05 57.91
CA LEU A 870 2.42 2.43 59.33
C LEU A 870 2.72 1.19 60.21
N PRO A 871 3.17 1.39 61.46
CA PRO A 871 3.80 0.33 62.25
C PRO A 871 2.81 -0.63 62.92
N GLU A 872 3.33 -1.80 63.28
CA GLU A 872 2.65 -2.84 64.05
C GLU A 872 2.51 -2.45 65.53
N SER A 873 1.43 -2.88 66.19
CA SER A 873 1.24 -2.79 67.64
C SER A 873 1.04 -4.19 68.23
N SER A 874 1.56 -4.37 69.44
CA SER A 874 1.82 -5.67 70.07
C SER A 874 0.59 -6.56 70.34
N ARG A 875 0.80 -7.88 70.23
CA ARG A 875 0.01 -8.93 70.93
C ARG A 875 0.06 -8.67 72.46
N THR A 876 -0.83 -9.15 73.34
CA THR A 876 -1.29 -10.55 73.58
C THR A 876 -2.68 -10.56 74.31
N PRO A 877 -3.16 -11.61 75.02
CA PRO A 877 -4.05 -12.64 74.44
C PRO A 877 -5.33 -12.98 75.25
N VAL A 878 -6.30 -13.68 74.65
CA VAL A 878 -7.39 -14.39 75.39
C VAL A 878 -7.74 -15.74 74.75
N GLN A 879 -8.14 -16.69 75.60
CA GLN A 879 -8.66 -18.06 75.35
C GLN A 879 -9.98 -18.08 74.52
N GLU A 880 -10.23 -19.02 73.59
CA GLU A 880 -10.47 -20.48 73.70
C GLU A 880 -11.94 -20.84 73.98
N LYS A 881 -12.65 -21.47 73.02
CA LYS A 881 -13.39 -22.76 73.16
C LYS A 881 -14.37 -23.06 72.01
N ALA A 882 -14.58 -24.35 71.77
CA ALA A 882 -15.66 -24.98 70.98
C ALA A 882 -16.71 -25.58 71.98
N PRO A 883 -17.71 -26.44 71.63
CA PRO A 883 -17.98 -27.14 70.36
C PRO A 883 -19.47 -27.26 69.94
N LEU A 884 -19.71 -28.05 68.87
CA LEU A 884 -20.89 -28.89 68.48
C LEU A 884 -22.24 -28.72 69.25
N ASN A 885 -23.41 -28.79 68.58
CA ASN A 885 -23.89 -29.97 67.83
C ASN A 885 -25.13 -29.68 66.93
N SER A 886 -25.50 -30.61 66.01
CA SER A 886 -26.86 -30.93 65.45
C SER A 886 -27.85 -29.80 65.05
N SER A 887 -28.59 -29.78 63.92
CA SER A 887 -29.12 -30.87 63.05
C SER A 887 -29.91 -30.35 61.81
N GLN A 888 -29.98 -31.18 60.75
CA GLN A 888 -31.09 -31.27 59.75
C GLN A 888 -31.39 -30.08 58.80
N SER A 889 -32.36 -30.30 57.90
CA SER A 889 -32.54 -29.70 56.54
C SER A 889 -34.01 -29.84 56.08
N PRO A 890 -34.46 -29.39 54.86
CA PRO A 890 -33.86 -28.45 53.90
C PRO A 890 -34.73 -27.18 53.60
N PRO A 891 -35.49 -26.99 52.47
CA PRO A 891 -35.43 -25.72 51.72
C PRO A 891 -36.76 -24.93 51.62
N GLY A 892 -36.70 -23.69 51.13
CA GLY A 892 -37.87 -22.82 50.91
C GLY A 892 -37.70 -21.79 49.80
N ASP A 893 -38.58 -21.90 48.80
CA ASP A 893 -38.78 -21.07 47.60
C ASP A 893 -39.21 -19.61 47.91
N ARG A 894 -38.95 -18.67 46.99
CA ARG A 894 -39.81 -17.47 46.63
C ARG A 894 -40.14 -16.42 47.73
N ASP A 895 -40.51 -15.16 47.43
CA ASP A 895 -40.81 -14.45 46.18
C ASP A 895 -40.80 -12.90 46.37
N TYR A 896 -40.93 -12.14 45.27
CA TYR A 896 -41.55 -10.80 45.15
C TYR A 896 -41.02 -9.51 45.85
N GLN A 897 -41.18 -8.39 45.09
CA GLN A 897 -41.35 -6.97 45.50
C GLN A 897 -40.14 -6.20 46.11
N ALA A 898 -40.06 -4.86 46.06
CA ALA A 898 -40.61 -3.81 45.14
C ALA A 898 -40.00 -2.41 45.50
N GLN A 899 -40.38 -1.35 44.75
CA GLN A 899 -40.13 0.09 45.03
C GLN A 899 -38.63 0.53 44.99
N GLU A 900 -38.22 1.66 44.38
CA GLU A 900 -38.36 3.09 44.78
C GLU A 900 -37.72 3.43 46.15
N ALA A 901 -37.03 4.57 46.35
CA ALA A 901 -36.45 5.59 45.46
C ALA A 901 -35.57 6.58 46.31
N ALA A 902 -35.10 7.66 45.68
CA ALA A 902 -34.85 9.00 46.28
C ALA A 902 -33.58 9.32 47.13
N GLU A 903 -32.91 10.41 46.68
CA GLU A 903 -32.41 11.57 47.46
C GLU A 903 -31.15 11.55 48.37
N GLY A 904 -30.56 12.75 48.54
CA GLY A 904 -29.51 13.12 49.53
C GLY A 904 -28.05 13.04 49.02
N SER A 905 -27.31 14.08 48.59
CA SER A 905 -27.26 15.54 48.82
C SER A 905 -26.32 16.02 49.96
N LYS A 906 -25.65 17.17 49.72
CA LYS A 906 -24.61 17.89 50.53
C LYS A 906 -23.17 17.35 50.37
N SER A 907 -22.07 18.11 50.15
CA SER A 907 -21.71 19.56 50.17
C SER A 907 -21.11 20.14 51.47
N CYS A 908 -20.10 21.04 51.31
CA CYS A 908 -19.36 21.83 52.32
C CYS A 908 -18.40 21.04 53.26
N CYS A 909 -17.31 21.57 53.87
CA CYS A 909 -16.45 22.77 53.68
C CYS A 909 -15.10 22.54 54.46
N VAL A 910 -13.89 22.83 53.95
CA VAL A 910 -13.07 24.08 54.01
C VAL A 910 -12.33 24.40 55.34
N GLN A 911 -10.98 24.27 55.32
CA GLN A 911 -9.92 24.90 56.20
C GLN A 911 -9.99 24.63 57.73
N VAL A 912 -9.03 25.02 58.61
CA VAL A 912 -7.78 25.86 58.61
C VAL A 912 -6.71 25.12 59.49
N GLU A 913 -5.38 25.19 59.37
CA GLU A 913 -4.34 26.20 59.76
C GLU A 913 -2.93 25.58 59.45
N GLY A 914 -1.77 26.27 59.41
CA GLY A 914 -1.47 27.71 59.50
C GLY A 914 0.06 28.01 59.57
N GLY A 915 0.47 29.23 59.19
CA GLY A 915 1.84 29.78 59.36
C GLY A 915 2.89 29.42 58.29
N SER A 916 3.93 30.24 58.03
CA SER A 916 4.23 31.62 58.48
C SER A 916 5.36 32.27 57.64
N ARG A 917 5.25 33.58 57.32
CA ARG A 917 6.29 34.49 56.77
C ARG A 917 6.88 34.20 55.37
N ASP A 918 7.32 35.18 54.57
CA ASP A 918 7.09 36.65 54.51
C ASP A 918 7.53 37.19 53.11
N VAL A 919 7.01 38.37 52.72
CA VAL A 919 7.70 39.49 51.99
C VAL A 919 8.62 39.16 50.79
N ASP A 920 8.49 39.72 49.58
CA ASP A 920 7.56 40.72 49.00
C ASP A 920 7.52 40.50 47.46
N THR A 921 6.38 40.62 46.76
CA THR A 921 5.87 41.77 45.96
C THR A 921 6.86 42.39 44.93
N GLU A 922 6.42 42.93 43.79
CA GLU A 922 5.09 43.37 43.31
C GLU A 922 4.87 42.88 41.84
N ASN A 923 3.70 42.47 41.32
CA ASN A 923 2.33 43.05 41.30
C ASN A 923 2.29 44.44 40.60
N ASN A 924 1.22 44.91 39.95
CA ASN A 924 -0.08 44.35 39.49
C ASN A 924 -0.54 45.20 38.26
N ARG A 925 -1.21 44.70 37.20
CA ARG A 925 -2.63 44.26 37.06
C ARG A 925 -3.64 45.43 37.00
N LEU A 926 -4.81 45.18 36.37
CA LEU A 926 -6.02 46.04 36.32
C LEU A 926 -5.87 47.29 35.38
N ASN A 927 -6.86 47.71 34.58
CA ASN A 927 -8.32 47.49 34.59
C ASN A 927 -8.91 47.32 33.17
N CYS A 928 -10.13 46.78 33.09
CA CYS A 928 -11.08 47.15 32.03
C CYS A 928 -11.95 48.32 32.50
N PRO A 929 -12.39 49.20 31.59
CA PRO A 929 -13.84 49.45 31.51
C PRO A 929 -14.37 49.30 30.08
N LEU A 930 -15.67 49.01 29.96
CA LEU A 930 -16.41 49.04 28.69
C LEU A 930 -16.83 50.48 28.33
N MET A 931 -16.85 50.79 27.04
CA MET A 931 -18.03 51.38 26.38
C MET A 931 -17.97 51.13 24.86
N ASN A 932 -19.14 51.06 24.22
CA ASN A 932 -19.34 50.82 22.78
C ASN A 932 -19.77 52.10 22.05
N GLY A 933 -19.90 52.04 20.72
CA GLY A 933 -20.53 53.04 19.85
C GLY A 933 -19.52 53.66 18.87
N GLU A 934 -19.42 53.34 17.57
CA GLU A 934 -20.33 52.93 16.47
C GLU A 934 -20.81 54.07 15.56
N GLU A 935 -20.73 53.81 14.24
CA GLU A 935 -21.37 54.51 13.10
C GLU A 935 -21.08 56.03 12.95
N ALA A 936 -21.38 56.71 11.82
CA ALA A 936 -22.03 56.33 10.56
C ALA A 936 -21.27 56.99 9.35
N ARG A 937 -21.35 56.52 8.09
CA ARG A 937 -22.37 56.82 7.03
C ARG A 937 -22.60 58.34 6.78
N VAL A 938 -22.83 58.85 5.55
CA VAL A 938 -22.92 58.22 4.20
C VAL A 938 -22.73 59.27 3.09
N THR A 939 -22.14 58.88 1.95
CA THR A 939 -22.46 59.27 0.54
C THR A 939 -21.45 58.53 -0.37
N ALA A 940 -21.77 57.79 -1.44
CA ALA A 940 -22.91 57.74 -2.38
C ALA A 940 -22.97 58.95 -3.34
N ALA A 941 -23.06 58.80 -4.66
CA ALA A 941 -22.99 57.60 -5.53
C ALA A 941 -22.67 58.01 -6.99
N LEU A 942 -22.45 57.02 -7.88
CA LEU A 942 -22.64 56.97 -9.35
C LEU A 942 -21.79 55.75 -9.84
N GLU A 943 -22.38 54.57 -10.11
CA GLU A 943 -23.13 54.18 -11.33
C GLU A 943 -22.22 53.90 -12.56
N ALA A 944 -22.36 52.79 -13.29
CA ALA A 944 -23.23 51.60 -13.13
C ALA A 944 -22.67 50.38 -13.91
N ILE A 945 -23.39 49.24 -13.82
CA ILE A 945 -23.09 47.89 -14.36
C ILE A 945 -22.14 47.08 -13.47
#